data_AF-A0A2P6VLL2-F1
#
_entry.id   AF-A0A2P6VLL2-F1
#
_cell.length_a   1.000
_cell.length_b   1.000
_cell.length_c   1.000
_cell.angle_alpha   90.00
_cell.angle_beta   90.00
_cell.angle_gamma   90.00
#
_symmetry.space_group_name_H-M   'P 1'
#
loop_
_entity.id
_entity.type
_entity.pdbx_description
1 polymer ?
#
loop_
_entity_poly.entity_id
_entity_poly.type
_entity_poly.pdbx_seq_one_letter_code
_entity_poly.pdbx_strand_id
1 'polypeptide(L)'
;MAPPPAVEEERCDLIVVGAGLAAAHFVSRLPDKLLKGTRVVDAGGTWLGGWSQRCAALGAPHVRTPVMQHPHAEPLALQAFADKRGRQQELTPVTKGFAPVPSLPLFLDFCAAKVVGALPQALRQPQRDAVLHLEPAEDGKGCRVHLAGGRVLAARAVIYTPANRQPVLPAWARHLLIEGDEAAAAAAGGAGVAAAGGPATEQAAERAQQAQRLPPGWATADQVDLRGAELADLSGRSVVVVGGGMSAGLLAAGAAERGADVVLVCHRPLVPLPFETEVGWWGAKRLNEFRQLDSGAARLRACHRARMQGSVHLPVWRRLTQQATTGKLTVLEGWEVAAAEQQEPAAPAEGSSGDGSSGSGSWQLALKQRKQAEAPTLFQQAVAATLAAAAGSVGAPAEAQPAGEAPQQTQQERRVHAQYVWLACGRAYDAASDPVLAQLLRDRPTPLVGGYPTLDDEYLCWPGAAVYLIGRGALLGVGPCAGDMPGMRLAADRIIKSLQRLDYADAPVWQQAQQRLLQRLRQQLGGAGCDAATAAASAVGDGAAVDGTGTASVTLQLAEAVAAAAAAGPVLALEAEGTLVEEPTRARAIVSKPPNVIDVSDLDPALPRKEVLSYKFIDDDFDISVICQLDEAVPLGQVRTLFGPDFLEMWAVGGGAAYHLHLPSLYGRLQPKKCGFKVNQKAKKVYLLLKKESDAEWRFLKG
;
A
#
# COMPACT_ATOMS: atom_id res chain seq x y z
N MET A 1 41.11 22.43 -32.27
CA MET A 1 39.95 21.53 -32.20
C MET A 1 38.76 22.41 -31.86
N ALA A 2 37.84 22.64 -32.80
CA ALA A 2 36.63 23.40 -32.48
C ALA A 2 35.84 22.64 -31.41
N PRO A 3 35.24 23.31 -30.40
CA PRO A 3 34.34 22.64 -29.48
C PRO A 3 33.24 21.94 -30.28
N PRO A 4 32.79 20.73 -29.88
CA PRO A 4 31.68 20.07 -30.55
C PRO A 4 30.47 21.03 -30.60
N PRO A 5 29.67 20.99 -31.69
CA PRO A 5 28.50 21.86 -31.79
C PRO A 5 27.62 21.64 -30.56
N ALA A 6 27.25 22.74 -29.89
CA ALA A 6 26.39 22.71 -28.72
C ALA A 6 25.11 21.96 -29.11
N VAL A 7 24.81 20.85 -28.40
CA VAL A 7 23.54 20.16 -28.55
C VAL A 7 22.45 21.18 -28.23
N GLU A 8 21.59 21.48 -29.19
CA GLU A 8 20.57 22.51 -29.07
C GLU A 8 19.54 22.05 -28.02
N GLU A 9 19.68 22.55 -26.79
CA GLU A 9 18.82 22.16 -25.67
C GLU A 9 17.44 22.80 -25.80
N GLU A 10 16.43 21.97 -26.09
CA GLU A 10 15.05 22.41 -26.13
C GLU A 10 14.57 22.74 -24.71
N ARG A 11 14.17 24.01 -24.48
CA ARG A 11 13.71 24.50 -23.18
C ARG A 11 12.20 24.37 -23.02
N CYS A 12 11.77 23.90 -21.85
CA CYS A 12 10.37 23.71 -21.48
C CYS A 12 10.10 24.29 -20.07
N ASP A 13 8.86 24.64 -19.78
CA ASP A 13 8.49 24.99 -18.41
C ASP A 13 8.43 23.73 -17.55
N LEU A 14 7.74 22.70 -18.05
CA LEU A 14 7.48 21.46 -17.31
C LEU A 14 7.70 20.23 -18.19
N ILE A 15 8.31 19.19 -17.63
CA ILE A 15 8.35 17.86 -18.23
C ILE A 15 7.66 16.88 -17.29
N VAL A 16 6.63 16.19 -17.77
CA VAL A 16 5.98 15.09 -17.07
C VAL A 16 6.53 13.78 -17.62
N VAL A 17 7.04 12.93 -16.74
CA VAL A 17 7.62 11.63 -17.10
C VAL A 17 6.64 10.53 -16.74
N GLY A 18 6.18 9.82 -17.77
CA GLY A 18 5.13 8.82 -17.75
C GLY A 18 3.77 9.38 -18.17
N ALA A 19 2.95 8.54 -18.82
CA ALA A 19 1.60 8.90 -19.29
C ALA A 19 0.49 8.07 -18.60
N GLY A 20 0.72 7.63 -17.36
CA GLY A 20 -0.25 6.87 -16.57
C GLY A 20 -1.35 7.72 -15.90
N LEU A 21 -2.14 7.09 -15.01
CA LEU A 21 -3.21 7.77 -14.26
C LEU A 21 -2.72 8.97 -13.45
N ALA A 22 -1.53 8.87 -12.85
CA ALA A 22 -0.92 9.94 -12.08
C ALA A 22 -0.64 11.17 -12.94
N ALA A 23 0.01 10.98 -14.09
CA ALA A 23 0.24 12.04 -15.06
C ALA A 23 -1.07 12.62 -15.59
N ALA A 24 -2.07 11.79 -15.88
CA ALA A 24 -3.39 12.24 -16.33
C ALA A 24 -4.09 13.12 -15.28
N HIS A 25 -4.02 12.77 -13.98
CA HIS A 25 -4.55 13.60 -12.88
C HIS A 25 -3.80 14.92 -12.72
N PHE A 26 -2.51 14.93 -13.03
CA PHE A 26 -1.71 16.13 -12.94
C PHE A 26 -1.99 17.09 -14.10
N VAL A 27 -1.88 16.63 -15.35
CA VAL A 27 -2.03 17.51 -16.53
C VAL A 27 -3.44 18.05 -16.69
N SER A 28 -4.48 17.30 -16.31
CA SER A 28 -5.87 17.75 -16.41
C SER A 28 -6.23 18.88 -15.46
N ARG A 29 -5.35 19.20 -14.50
CA ARG A 29 -5.53 20.21 -13.47
C ARG A 29 -4.56 21.38 -13.63
N LEU A 30 -3.64 21.31 -14.58
CA LEU A 30 -2.70 22.39 -14.85
C LEU A 30 -3.45 23.61 -15.41
N PRO A 31 -3.08 24.83 -14.99
CA PRO A 31 -3.53 26.06 -15.65
C PRO A 31 -3.06 26.12 -17.10
N ASP A 32 -3.85 26.73 -17.98
CA ASP A 32 -3.53 26.89 -19.41
C ASP A 32 -2.16 27.51 -19.68
N LYS A 33 -1.71 28.44 -18.83
CA LYS A 33 -0.38 29.06 -18.92
C LYS A 33 0.74 28.02 -18.83
N LEU A 34 0.63 27.06 -17.90
CA LEU A 34 1.62 26.00 -17.70
C LEU A 34 1.47 24.88 -18.73
N LEU A 35 0.24 24.58 -19.16
CA LEU A 35 -0.01 23.54 -20.17
C LEU A 35 0.72 23.82 -21.49
N LYS A 36 0.82 25.08 -21.92
CA LYS A 36 1.52 25.45 -23.18
C LYS A 36 3.02 25.14 -23.16
N GLY A 37 3.67 25.28 -22.01
CA GLY A 37 5.09 25.00 -21.81
C GLY A 37 5.37 23.58 -21.28
N THR A 38 4.35 22.72 -21.21
CA THR A 38 4.48 21.35 -20.70
C THR A 38 4.77 20.38 -21.84
N ARG A 39 5.60 19.39 -21.57
CA ARG A 39 5.74 18.17 -22.39
C ARG A 39 5.51 16.92 -21.55
N VAL A 40 5.02 15.87 -22.19
CA VAL A 40 4.84 14.56 -21.57
C VAL A 40 5.69 13.55 -22.32
N VAL A 41 6.57 12.86 -21.62
CA VAL A 41 7.46 11.85 -22.17
C VAL A 41 7.10 10.49 -21.57
N ASP A 42 6.83 9.49 -22.40
CA ASP A 42 6.46 8.15 -21.96
C ASP A 42 7.00 7.11 -22.95
N ALA A 43 7.55 6.00 -22.44
CA ALA A 43 8.17 4.98 -23.30
C ALA A 43 7.18 4.33 -24.28
N GLY A 44 5.90 4.24 -23.92
CA GLY A 44 4.83 3.70 -24.76
C GLY A 44 4.18 4.73 -25.68
N GLY A 45 4.41 6.02 -25.47
CA GLY A 45 3.88 7.11 -26.32
C GLY A 45 2.35 7.23 -26.33
N THR A 46 1.65 6.57 -25.40
CA THR A 46 0.18 6.50 -25.37
C THR A 46 -0.34 6.72 -23.96
N TRP A 47 -1.31 7.64 -23.81
CA TRP A 47 -1.98 7.86 -22.54
C TRP A 47 -2.64 6.59 -22.02
N LEU A 48 -2.38 6.29 -20.74
CA LEU A 48 -2.90 5.13 -20.01
C LEU A 48 -2.52 3.77 -20.60
N GLY A 49 -1.65 3.69 -21.62
CA GLY A 49 -1.38 2.46 -22.37
C GLY A 49 -0.89 1.30 -21.50
N GLY A 50 0.19 1.51 -20.74
CA GLY A 50 0.70 0.47 -19.84
C GLY A 50 -0.25 0.11 -18.70
N TRP A 51 -1.12 1.04 -18.27
CA TRP A 51 -2.12 0.74 -17.24
C TRP A 51 -3.29 -0.06 -17.80
N SER A 52 -3.83 0.33 -18.95
CA SER A 52 -4.95 -0.34 -19.61
C SER A 52 -4.58 -1.75 -20.08
N GLN A 53 -3.37 -1.92 -20.62
CA GLN A 53 -2.83 -3.23 -21.01
C GLN A 53 -2.76 -4.18 -19.81
N ARG A 54 -2.24 -3.73 -18.66
CA ARG A 54 -2.20 -4.55 -17.44
C ARG A 54 -3.59 -4.91 -16.92
N CYS A 55 -4.54 -3.97 -16.93
CA CYS A 55 -5.91 -4.27 -16.53
C CYS A 55 -6.56 -5.29 -17.46
N ALA A 56 -6.34 -5.17 -18.77
CA ALA A 56 -6.86 -6.10 -19.76
C ALA A 56 -6.20 -7.49 -19.66
N ALA A 57 -4.89 -7.55 -19.42
CA ALA A 57 -4.14 -8.79 -19.23
C ALA A 57 -4.66 -9.61 -18.04
N LEU A 58 -5.01 -8.94 -16.95
CA LEU A 58 -5.64 -9.56 -15.77
C LEU A 58 -7.14 -9.86 -15.96
N GLY A 59 -7.75 -9.49 -17.09
CA GLY A 59 -9.19 -9.63 -17.28
C GLY A 59 -10.03 -8.80 -16.30
N ALA A 60 -9.55 -7.60 -15.93
CA ALA A 60 -10.24 -6.70 -15.02
C ALA A 60 -11.50 -6.08 -15.69
N PRO A 61 -12.71 -6.35 -15.18
CA PRO A 61 -13.93 -5.87 -15.82
C PRO A 61 -14.23 -4.40 -15.50
N HIS A 62 -13.74 -3.91 -14.36
CA HIS A 62 -14.05 -2.60 -13.81
C HIS A 62 -12.82 -1.95 -13.19
N VAL A 63 -12.87 -0.62 -13.09
CA VAL A 63 -11.94 0.14 -12.26
C VAL A 63 -12.30 -0.03 -10.78
N ARG A 64 -11.31 0.02 -9.89
CA ARG A 64 -11.48 -0.20 -8.44
C ARG A 64 -11.80 1.04 -7.63
N THR A 65 -12.32 2.08 -8.28
CA THR A 65 -12.49 3.40 -7.67
C THR A 65 -13.81 3.97 -8.19
N PRO A 66 -14.62 4.61 -7.32
CA PRO A 66 -15.98 4.95 -7.69
C PRO A 66 -15.98 6.04 -8.74
N VAL A 67 -17.13 6.21 -9.42
CA VAL A 67 -17.30 7.15 -10.54
C VAL A 67 -16.84 8.58 -10.28
N MET A 68 -16.71 9.03 -9.03
CA MET A 68 -16.25 10.39 -8.68
C MET A 68 -14.72 10.55 -8.66
N GLN A 69 -13.99 9.43 -8.71
CA GLN A 69 -12.54 9.36 -8.63
C GLN A 69 -11.97 9.12 -10.02
N HIS A 70 -11.62 10.21 -10.69
CA HIS A 70 -11.10 10.22 -12.06
C HIS A 70 -10.28 11.50 -12.32
N PRO A 71 -9.53 11.60 -13.44
CA PRO A 71 -8.66 12.74 -13.71
C PRO A 71 -9.39 14.08 -13.96
N HIS A 72 -10.60 14.04 -14.50
CA HIS A 72 -11.34 15.27 -14.80
C HIS A 72 -11.63 16.09 -13.53
N ALA A 73 -11.62 17.42 -13.65
CA ALA A 73 -11.80 18.35 -12.53
C ALA A 73 -13.19 18.25 -11.89
N GLU A 74 -14.24 18.20 -12.72
CA GLU A 74 -15.64 18.09 -12.26
C GLU A 74 -15.97 16.69 -11.71
N PRO A 75 -16.32 16.54 -10.42
CA PRO A 75 -16.51 15.23 -9.79
C PRO A 75 -17.57 14.32 -10.42
N LEU A 76 -18.61 14.90 -11.05
CA LEU A 76 -19.71 14.13 -11.65
C LEU A 76 -19.51 13.87 -13.16
N ALA A 77 -18.36 14.25 -13.73
CA ALA A 77 -18.17 14.23 -15.18
C ALA A 77 -18.27 12.84 -15.80
N LEU A 78 -17.76 11.80 -15.11
CA LEU A 78 -17.86 10.42 -15.61
C LEU A 78 -19.29 9.88 -15.55
N GLN A 79 -20.02 10.19 -14.47
CA GLN A 79 -21.44 9.83 -14.36
C GLN A 79 -22.24 10.50 -15.47
N ALA A 80 -22.10 11.82 -15.63
CA ALA A 80 -22.78 12.57 -16.68
C ALA A 80 -22.39 12.10 -18.10
N PHE A 81 -21.14 11.66 -18.30
CA PHE A 81 -20.69 11.06 -19.55
C PHE A 81 -21.39 9.73 -19.83
N ALA A 82 -21.51 8.86 -18.82
CA ALA A 82 -22.26 7.61 -18.94
C ALA A 82 -23.74 7.87 -19.25
N ASP A 83 -24.35 8.82 -18.54
CA ASP A 83 -25.76 9.17 -18.71
C ASP A 83 -26.06 9.69 -20.12
N LYS A 84 -25.26 10.66 -20.59
CA LYS A 84 -25.41 11.26 -21.91
C LYS A 84 -25.21 10.25 -23.06
N ARG A 85 -24.46 9.18 -22.83
CA ARG A 85 -24.13 8.15 -23.82
C ARG A 85 -25.01 6.90 -23.71
N GLY A 86 -25.95 6.83 -22.76
CA GLY A 86 -26.76 5.63 -22.53
C GLY A 86 -25.94 4.43 -22.05
N ARG A 87 -24.94 4.67 -21.19
CA ARG A 87 -23.98 3.66 -20.70
C ARG A 87 -24.06 3.44 -19.18
N GLN A 88 -25.20 3.75 -18.56
CA GLN A 88 -25.40 3.62 -17.11
C GLN A 88 -25.27 2.17 -16.62
N GLN A 89 -25.59 1.20 -17.47
CA GLN A 89 -25.43 -0.24 -17.21
C GLN A 89 -23.97 -0.67 -16.98
N GLU A 90 -23.01 0.14 -17.40
CA GLU A 90 -21.57 -0.10 -17.16
C GLU A 90 -21.09 0.45 -15.81
N LEU A 91 -22.01 0.94 -14.98
CA LEU A 91 -21.74 1.38 -13.61
C LEU A 91 -22.16 0.29 -12.63
N THR A 92 -21.18 -0.48 -12.16
CA THR A 92 -21.42 -1.62 -11.29
C THR A 92 -21.52 -1.21 -9.82
N PRO A 93 -22.63 -1.51 -9.13
CA PRO A 93 -22.76 -1.27 -7.70
C PRO A 93 -21.76 -2.10 -6.89
N VAL A 94 -21.16 -1.47 -5.88
CA VAL A 94 -20.16 -2.13 -5.01
C VAL A 94 -20.77 -2.56 -3.69
N THR A 95 -21.35 -1.64 -2.93
CA THR A 95 -22.01 -1.91 -1.64
C THR A 95 -22.99 -0.78 -1.38
N LYS A 96 -24.06 -1.05 -0.62
CA LYS A 96 -25.06 -0.05 -0.25
C LYS A 96 -24.38 1.17 0.39
N GLY A 97 -24.72 2.38 -0.07
CA GLY A 97 -24.16 3.63 0.44
C GLY A 97 -22.87 4.09 -0.25
N PHE A 98 -22.30 3.32 -1.17
CA PHE A 98 -21.16 3.74 -1.99
C PHE A 98 -21.55 3.94 -3.45
N ALA A 99 -20.94 4.94 -4.08
CA ALA A 99 -21.07 5.19 -5.51
C ALA A 99 -20.58 3.97 -6.33
N PRO A 100 -21.19 3.69 -7.49
CA PRO A 100 -20.78 2.57 -8.34
C PRO A 100 -19.37 2.77 -8.91
N VAL A 101 -18.80 1.71 -9.44
CA VAL A 101 -17.54 1.74 -10.19
C VAL A 101 -17.80 1.61 -11.70
N PRO A 102 -17.03 2.31 -12.56
CA PRO A 102 -17.18 2.18 -14.00
C PRO A 102 -16.54 0.89 -14.52
N SER A 103 -17.09 0.36 -15.61
CA SER A 103 -16.41 -0.63 -16.46
C SER A 103 -15.06 -0.06 -16.93
N LEU A 104 -14.10 -0.94 -17.19
CA LEU A 104 -12.82 -0.50 -17.75
C LEU A 104 -12.99 0.22 -19.10
N PRO A 105 -13.81 -0.28 -20.06
CA PRO A 105 -14.06 0.43 -21.31
C PRO A 105 -14.68 1.83 -21.12
N LEU A 106 -15.71 1.96 -20.29
CA LEU A 106 -16.36 3.25 -20.02
C LEU A 106 -15.37 4.26 -19.47
N PHE A 107 -14.53 3.85 -18.53
CA PHE A 107 -13.51 4.71 -17.93
C PHE A 107 -12.45 5.15 -18.95
N LEU A 108 -11.98 4.23 -19.81
CA LEU A 108 -11.00 4.54 -20.86
C LEU A 108 -11.58 5.50 -21.90
N ASP A 109 -12.79 5.26 -22.38
CA ASP A 109 -13.48 6.14 -23.33
C ASP A 109 -13.74 7.53 -22.74
N PHE A 110 -14.12 7.59 -21.46
CA PHE A 110 -14.23 8.84 -20.73
C PHE A 110 -12.89 9.59 -20.68
N CYS A 111 -11.80 8.90 -20.31
CA CYS A 111 -10.49 9.53 -20.25
C CYS A 111 -10.04 10.02 -21.64
N ALA A 112 -10.22 9.23 -22.68
CA ALA A 112 -9.90 9.63 -24.04
C ALA A 112 -10.71 10.87 -24.48
N ALA A 113 -12.02 10.88 -24.25
CA ALA A 113 -12.90 11.94 -24.73
C ALA A 113 -12.87 13.22 -23.88
N LYS A 114 -12.78 13.09 -22.54
CA LYS A 114 -12.97 14.19 -21.60
C LYS A 114 -11.71 14.63 -20.89
N VAL A 115 -10.70 13.78 -20.79
CA VAL A 115 -9.42 14.13 -20.18
C VAL A 115 -8.42 14.47 -21.28
N VAL A 116 -8.04 13.49 -22.10
CA VAL A 116 -7.06 13.66 -23.18
C VAL A 116 -7.59 14.58 -24.27
N GLY A 117 -8.86 14.42 -24.69
CA GLY A 117 -9.48 15.26 -25.71
C GLY A 117 -9.57 16.75 -25.33
N ALA A 118 -9.57 17.06 -24.03
CA ALA A 118 -9.57 18.44 -23.53
C ALA A 118 -8.15 19.06 -23.48
N LEU A 119 -7.09 18.26 -23.59
CA LEU A 119 -5.72 18.77 -23.61
C LEU A 119 -5.40 19.51 -24.92
N PRO A 120 -4.45 20.47 -24.89
CA PRO A 120 -3.85 21.04 -26.09
C PRO A 120 -3.35 19.95 -27.04
N GLN A 121 -3.41 20.20 -28.35
CA GLN A 121 -3.05 19.20 -29.37
C GLN A 121 -1.67 18.57 -29.14
N ALA A 122 -0.67 19.37 -28.75
CA ALA A 122 0.69 18.92 -28.45
C ALA A 122 0.80 17.92 -27.28
N LEU A 123 -0.19 17.87 -26.39
CA LEU A 123 -0.22 16.98 -25.23
C LEU A 123 -1.17 15.78 -25.39
N ARG A 124 -1.96 15.73 -26.47
CA ARG A 124 -2.88 14.61 -26.72
C ARG A 124 -2.15 13.30 -27.01
N GLN A 125 -0.91 13.40 -27.50
CA GLN A 125 -0.03 12.26 -27.69
C GLN A 125 1.27 12.49 -26.92
N PRO A 126 1.58 11.67 -25.91
CA PRO A 126 2.87 11.71 -25.23
C PRO A 126 4.01 11.48 -26.23
N GLN A 127 5.13 12.16 -26.02
CA GLN A 127 6.35 11.90 -26.77
C GLN A 127 6.87 10.50 -26.41
N ARG A 128 6.96 9.62 -27.41
CA ARG A 128 7.51 8.27 -27.25
C ARG A 128 9.01 8.33 -27.05
N ASP A 129 9.46 8.30 -25.81
CA ASP A 129 10.88 8.24 -25.43
C ASP A 129 10.98 7.77 -23.97
N ALA A 130 12.15 7.30 -23.56
CA ALA A 130 12.41 6.89 -22.18
C ALA A 130 13.36 7.87 -21.52
N VAL A 131 13.08 8.24 -20.27
CA VAL A 131 14.02 9.05 -19.46
C VAL A 131 15.04 8.12 -18.83
N LEU A 132 16.33 8.41 -19.05
CA LEU A 132 17.45 7.63 -18.54
C LEU A 132 17.99 8.19 -17.24
N HIS A 133 18.15 9.51 -17.16
CA HIS A 133 18.63 10.19 -15.96
C HIS A 133 18.13 11.63 -15.88
N LEU A 134 18.14 12.17 -14.66
CA LEU A 134 17.72 13.53 -14.33
C LEU A 134 18.88 14.23 -13.64
N GLU A 135 19.33 15.34 -14.20
CA GLU A 135 20.42 16.12 -13.61
C GLU A 135 19.97 17.55 -13.32
N PRO A 136 20.42 18.16 -12.21
CA PRO A 136 20.19 19.58 -11.97
C PRO A 136 20.76 20.44 -13.11
N ALA A 137 20.05 21.52 -13.46
CA ALA A 137 20.60 22.51 -14.38
C ALA A 137 21.84 23.21 -13.77
N GLU A 138 22.80 23.61 -14.60
CA GLU A 138 24.06 24.24 -14.16
C GLU A 138 23.85 25.54 -13.38
N ASP A 139 22.80 26.30 -13.73
CA ASP A 139 22.41 27.53 -13.04
C ASP A 139 21.63 27.28 -11.74
N GLY A 140 21.41 26.01 -11.38
CA GLY A 140 20.62 25.58 -10.22
C GLY A 140 19.11 25.83 -10.34
N LYS A 141 18.63 26.28 -11.50
CA LYS A 141 17.24 26.72 -11.76
C LYS A 141 16.51 25.78 -12.72
N GLY A 142 16.51 24.48 -12.40
CA GLY A 142 15.73 23.50 -13.14
C GLY A 142 16.40 22.13 -13.15
N CYS A 143 16.08 21.36 -14.19
CA CYS A 143 16.53 20.00 -14.39
C CYS A 143 16.72 19.76 -15.89
N ARG A 144 17.80 19.07 -16.27
CA ARG A 144 18.00 18.52 -17.62
C ARG A 144 17.56 17.06 -17.60
N VAL A 145 16.76 16.69 -18.60
CA VAL A 145 16.14 15.38 -18.74
C VAL A 145 16.77 14.68 -19.93
N HIS A 146 17.45 13.58 -19.67
CA HIS A 146 18.17 12.82 -20.69
C HIS A 146 17.32 11.68 -21.20
N LEU A 147 17.17 11.64 -22.51
CA LEU A 147 16.31 10.69 -23.18
C LEU A 147 17.11 9.57 -23.85
N ALA A 148 16.51 8.38 -23.92
CA ALA A 148 17.10 7.23 -24.60
C ALA A 148 17.33 7.49 -26.11
N GLY A 149 16.53 8.38 -26.71
CA GLY A 149 16.77 8.88 -28.06
C GLY A 149 17.99 9.79 -28.23
N GLY A 150 18.79 10.04 -27.18
CA GLY A 150 20.00 10.88 -27.21
C GLY A 150 19.74 12.38 -27.08
N ARG A 151 18.48 12.81 -26.98
CA ARG A 151 18.09 14.21 -26.76
C ARG A 151 18.18 14.57 -25.27
N VAL A 152 18.51 15.84 -25.01
CA VAL A 152 18.47 16.42 -23.67
C VAL A 152 17.47 17.57 -23.67
N LEU A 153 16.54 17.55 -22.72
CA LEU A 153 15.54 18.59 -22.57
C LEU A 153 15.79 19.38 -21.28
N ALA A 154 15.79 20.70 -21.36
CA ALA A 154 15.92 21.55 -20.17
C ALA A 154 14.53 21.96 -19.68
N ALA A 155 14.23 21.75 -18.40
CA ALA A 155 12.95 22.10 -17.79
C ALA A 155 13.10 22.83 -16.47
N ARG A 156 12.19 23.76 -16.17
CA ARG A 156 12.15 24.44 -14.86
C ARG A 156 11.75 23.48 -13.74
N ALA A 157 10.91 22.51 -14.04
CA ALA A 157 10.60 21.40 -13.13
C ALA A 157 10.20 20.12 -13.88
N VAL A 158 10.43 19.00 -13.23
CA VAL A 158 10.10 17.65 -13.73
C VAL A 158 9.11 17.00 -12.79
N ILE A 159 8.04 16.42 -13.35
CA ILE A 159 7.03 15.66 -12.63
C ILE A 159 7.23 14.19 -12.96
N TYR A 160 7.82 13.45 -12.03
CA TYR A 160 8.15 12.06 -12.23
C TYR A 160 7.03 11.16 -11.69
N THR A 161 6.53 10.25 -12.52
CA THR A 161 5.42 9.33 -12.19
C THR A 161 5.92 7.88 -12.17
N PRO A 162 6.74 7.51 -11.17
CA PRO A 162 7.46 6.24 -11.20
C PRO A 162 6.49 5.04 -11.24
N ALA A 163 6.74 4.15 -12.19
CA ALA A 163 6.00 2.90 -12.35
C ALA A 163 6.71 1.69 -11.73
N ASN A 164 7.91 1.89 -11.14
CA ASN A 164 8.73 0.84 -10.52
C ASN A 164 7.94 0.14 -9.40
N ARG A 165 7.50 -1.07 -9.71
CA ARG A 165 6.83 -1.92 -8.74
C ARG A 165 7.29 -3.34 -8.98
N GLN A 166 8.19 -3.85 -8.16
CA GLN A 166 8.72 -5.20 -8.32
C GLN A 166 7.71 -6.22 -7.78
N PRO A 167 7.53 -7.38 -8.43
CA PRO A 167 6.70 -8.44 -7.89
C PRO A 167 7.28 -8.91 -6.55
N VAL A 168 6.41 -9.11 -5.54
CA VAL A 168 6.83 -9.68 -4.26
C VAL A 168 6.88 -11.19 -4.42
N LEU A 169 8.08 -11.77 -4.36
CA LEU A 169 8.26 -13.21 -4.34
C LEU A 169 8.24 -13.72 -2.89
N PRO A 170 7.35 -14.66 -2.54
CA PRO A 170 7.40 -15.34 -1.25
C PRO A 170 8.77 -15.96 -1.00
N ALA A 171 9.23 -15.99 0.26
CA ALA A 171 10.56 -16.52 0.60
C ALA A 171 10.79 -17.94 0.06
N TRP A 172 9.77 -18.81 0.13
CA TRP A 172 9.82 -20.16 -0.41
C TRP A 172 9.94 -20.22 -1.95
N ALA A 173 9.59 -19.17 -2.69
CA ALA A 173 9.70 -19.17 -4.16
C ALA A 173 11.05 -18.60 -4.65
N ARG A 174 11.80 -17.90 -3.79
CA ARG A 174 13.04 -17.20 -4.21
C ARG A 174 14.15 -18.15 -4.65
N HIS A 175 14.24 -19.33 -4.04
CA HIS A 175 15.24 -20.34 -4.42
C HIS A 175 14.90 -21.06 -5.74
N LEU A 176 13.69 -20.86 -6.27
CA LEU A 176 13.27 -21.40 -7.56
C LEU A 176 13.68 -20.50 -8.73
N LEU A 177 14.24 -19.32 -8.44
CA LEU A 177 14.79 -18.46 -9.47
C LEU A 177 15.95 -19.16 -10.15
N ILE A 178 15.86 -19.28 -11.48
CA ILE A 178 16.92 -19.84 -12.29
C ILE A 178 17.93 -18.72 -12.55
N GLU A 179 19.19 -18.95 -12.21
CA GLU A 179 20.29 -18.06 -12.57
C GLU A 179 20.38 -18.00 -14.10
N GLY A 180 20.28 -16.80 -14.66
CA GLY A 180 20.56 -16.58 -16.07
C GLY A 180 22.04 -16.82 -16.35
N ASP A 181 22.36 -17.27 -17.56
CA ASP A 181 23.72 -17.56 -18.01
C ASP A 181 24.69 -16.38 -17.73
N GLU A 182 25.65 -16.57 -16.83
CA GLU A 182 26.57 -15.52 -16.34
C GLU A 182 27.43 -14.92 -17.48
N ALA A 183 27.62 -15.64 -18.59
CA ALA A 183 28.32 -15.16 -19.77
C ALA A 183 27.62 -13.96 -20.45
N ALA A 184 26.29 -13.86 -20.34
CA ALA A 184 25.54 -12.69 -20.81
C ALA A 184 25.63 -11.50 -19.83
N ALA A 185 25.82 -11.77 -18.54
CA ALA A 185 25.99 -10.75 -17.51
C ALA A 185 27.41 -10.16 -17.50
N ALA A 186 28.45 -10.97 -17.75
CA ALA A 186 29.84 -10.52 -17.83
C ALA A 186 30.13 -9.67 -19.07
N ALA A 187 29.48 -9.94 -20.21
CA ALA A 187 29.54 -9.08 -21.40
C ALA A 187 28.86 -7.71 -21.20
N ALA A 188 28.01 -7.56 -20.16
CA ALA A 188 27.30 -6.33 -19.84
C ALA A 188 28.08 -5.38 -18.89
N GLY A 189 29.23 -5.80 -18.35
CA GLY A 189 30.09 -4.99 -17.49
C GLY A 189 31.09 -4.08 -18.23
N GLY A 190 31.15 -4.13 -19.56
CA GLY A 190 32.19 -3.44 -20.32
C GLY A 190 31.82 -3.09 -21.76
N ALA A 191 30.97 -2.08 -21.97
CA ALA A 191 30.89 -1.19 -23.14
C ALA A 191 29.64 -0.32 -22.97
N GLY A 192 29.74 1.01 -22.86
CA GLY A 192 30.02 1.87 -24.00
C GLY A 192 28.69 2.35 -24.60
N VAL A 193 28.37 3.64 -24.40
CA VAL A 193 27.25 4.37 -25.01
C VAL A 193 27.16 4.09 -26.51
N ALA A 194 26.05 3.52 -27.00
CA ALA A 194 25.60 3.69 -28.40
C ALA A 194 24.18 3.15 -28.69
N ALA A 195 23.49 3.95 -29.51
CA ALA A 195 22.41 3.64 -30.45
C ALA A 195 20.95 3.56 -29.94
N ALA A 196 20.20 4.54 -30.46
CA ALA A 196 18.79 4.84 -30.28
C ALA A 196 17.84 3.86 -30.98
N GLY A 197 16.57 3.91 -30.56
CA GLY A 197 15.42 3.51 -31.39
C GLY A 197 15.21 2.00 -31.46
N GLY A 198 14.64 1.42 -30.40
CA GLY A 198 14.40 -0.01 -30.36
C GLY A 198 14.12 -0.48 -28.94
N PRO A 199 14.10 -1.80 -28.70
CA PRO A 199 13.56 -2.42 -27.50
C PRO A 199 14.37 -2.12 -26.23
N ALA A 200 15.18 -1.06 -26.12
CA ALA A 200 16.16 -0.86 -25.04
C ALA A 200 15.55 -0.67 -23.63
N THR A 201 14.33 -0.13 -23.49
CA THR A 201 13.61 -0.03 -22.20
C THR A 201 12.75 -1.25 -21.90
N GLU A 202 12.15 -1.86 -22.94
CA GLU A 202 11.59 -3.21 -22.85
C GLU A 202 12.69 -4.21 -22.52
N GLN A 203 13.91 -4.04 -23.04
CA GLN A 203 15.11 -4.82 -22.81
C GLN A 203 15.71 -4.51 -21.46
N ALA A 204 15.67 -3.29 -20.92
CA ALA A 204 16.12 -3.04 -19.56
C ALA A 204 15.15 -3.67 -18.53
N ALA A 205 13.84 -3.60 -18.80
CA ALA A 205 12.81 -4.27 -18.01
C ALA A 205 12.81 -5.80 -18.21
N GLU A 206 13.04 -6.28 -19.44
CA GLU A 206 13.22 -7.68 -19.82
C GLU A 206 14.55 -8.20 -19.30
N ARG A 207 15.63 -7.40 -19.22
CA ARG A 207 16.93 -7.76 -18.62
C ARG A 207 16.79 -7.88 -17.10
N ALA A 208 16.02 -7.01 -16.46
CA ALA A 208 15.65 -7.15 -15.04
C ALA A 208 14.70 -8.33 -14.78
N GLN A 209 13.76 -8.61 -15.69
CA GLN A 209 12.91 -9.80 -15.67
C GLN A 209 13.66 -11.09 -16.04
N GLN A 210 14.72 -11.02 -16.87
CA GLN A 210 15.60 -12.13 -17.27
C GLN A 210 16.59 -12.49 -16.15
N ALA A 211 17.00 -11.53 -15.32
CA ALA A 211 17.85 -11.76 -14.16
C ALA A 211 17.15 -12.54 -13.02
N GLN A 212 15.82 -12.67 -13.06
CA GLN A 212 15.01 -13.43 -12.09
C GLN A 212 13.98 -14.30 -12.81
N ARG A 213 14.46 -15.28 -13.59
CA ARG A 213 13.59 -16.13 -14.40
C ARG A 213 12.95 -17.20 -13.52
N LEU A 214 11.62 -17.20 -13.45
CA LEU A 214 10.86 -18.28 -12.84
C LEU A 214 10.91 -19.53 -13.73
N PRO A 215 10.76 -20.74 -13.16
CA PRO A 215 10.85 -21.97 -13.91
C PRO A 215 9.63 -22.15 -14.84
N PRO A 216 9.69 -23.05 -15.84
CA PRO A 216 8.57 -23.28 -16.77
C PRO A 216 7.24 -23.56 -16.05
N GLY A 217 6.18 -22.90 -16.51
CA GLY A 217 4.85 -22.96 -15.90
C GLY A 217 4.62 -21.95 -14.76
N TRP A 218 5.67 -21.24 -14.32
CA TRP A 218 5.56 -20.21 -13.28
C TRP A 218 5.53 -18.82 -13.87
N ALA A 219 4.69 -17.96 -13.29
CA ALA A 219 4.62 -16.55 -13.67
C ALA A 219 4.23 -15.69 -12.47
N THR A 220 4.76 -14.48 -12.39
CA THR A 220 4.19 -13.45 -11.51
C THR A 220 2.93 -12.86 -12.14
N ALA A 221 2.07 -12.23 -11.34
CA ALA A 221 0.82 -11.65 -11.87
C ALA A 221 1.01 -10.62 -12.99
N ASP A 222 2.16 -9.96 -13.10
CA ASP A 222 2.50 -9.03 -14.18
C ASP A 222 3.00 -9.71 -15.46
N GLN A 223 3.40 -10.98 -15.40
CA GLN A 223 3.81 -11.78 -16.55
C GLN A 223 2.63 -12.53 -17.18
N VAL A 224 1.49 -12.63 -16.50
CA VAL A 224 0.30 -13.33 -17.01
C VAL A 224 -0.58 -12.38 -17.83
N ASP A 225 -0.82 -12.75 -19.09
CA ASP A 225 -1.85 -12.15 -19.95
C ASP A 225 -2.91 -13.21 -20.31
N LEU A 226 -4.06 -13.15 -19.66
CA LEU A 226 -5.19 -14.06 -19.89
C LEU A 226 -5.82 -13.95 -21.30
N ARG A 227 -5.36 -12.99 -22.12
CA ARG A 227 -5.77 -12.83 -23.52
C ARG A 227 -4.77 -13.48 -24.49
N GLY A 228 -3.61 -13.91 -24.00
CA GLY A 228 -2.61 -14.60 -24.80
C GLY A 228 -3.17 -15.90 -25.37
N ALA A 229 -2.74 -16.27 -26.57
CA ALA A 229 -3.26 -17.43 -27.29
C ALA A 229 -3.14 -18.74 -26.49
N GLU A 230 -2.02 -18.94 -25.78
CA GLU A 230 -1.78 -20.12 -24.94
C GLU A 230 -2.72 -20.22 -23.74
N LEU A 231 -3.22 -19.08 -23.25
CA LEU A 231 -4.11 -19.01 -22.10
C LEU A 231 -5.57 -18.72 -22.51
N ALA A 232 -5.89 -18.74 -23.80
CA ALA A 232 -7.24 -18.48 -24.30
C ALA A 232 -8.21 -19.62 -23.95
N ASP A 233 -7.71 -20.87 -23.93
CA ASP A 233 -8.41 -22.07 -23.47
C ASP A 233 -7.52 -22.82 -22.47
N LEU A 234 -8.03 -23.01 -21.26
CA LEU A 234 -7.35 -23.71 -20.17
C LEU A 234 -8.10 -24.99 -19.78
N SER A 235 -8.96 -25.51 -20.65
CA SER A 235 -9.69 -26.76 -20.41
C SER A 235 -8.74 -27.91 -20.11
N GLY A 236 -8.99 -28.61 -19.00
CA GLY A 236 -8.16 -29.73 -18.54
C GLY A 236 -6.80 -29.33 -17.95
N ARG A 237 -6.52 -28.03 -17.81
CA ARG A 237 -5.30 -27.50 -17.19
C ARG A 237 -5.52 -27.28 -15.69
N SER A 238 -4.48 -27.55 -14.89
CA SER A 238 -4.49 -27.25 -13.45
C SER A 238 -3.67 -25.99 -13.17
N VAL A 239 -4.27 -25.02 -12.47
CA VAL A 239 -3.65 -23.73 -12.16
C VAL A 239 -3.68 -23.50 -10.66
N VAL A 240 -2.53 -23.23 -10.05
CA VAL A 240 -2.45 -22.73 -8.68
C VAL A 240 -2.16 -21.23 -8.70
N VAL A 241 -3.00 -20.46 -8.02
CA VAL A 241 -2.80 -19.01 -7.84
C VAL A 241 -2.48 -18.75 -6.37
N VAL A 242 -1.34 -18.10 -6.09
CA VAL A 242 -0.91 -17.77 -4.73
C VAL A 242 -1.15 -16.29 -4.45
N GLY A 243 -2.02 -15.99 -3.48
CA GLY A 243 -2.34 -14.64 -3.04
C GLY A 243 -3.82 -14.47 -2.69
N GLY A 244 -4.15 -13.47 -1.88
CA GLY A 244 -5.54 -13.17 -1.48
C GLY A 244 -6.08 -11.82 -1.99
N GLY A 245 -5.29 -11.12 -2.82
CA GLY A 245 -5.66 -9.79 -3.30
C GLY A 245 -6.39 -9.79 -4.64
N MET A 246 -6.69 -8.59 -5.14
CA MET A 246 -7.37 -8.38 -6.41
C MET A 246 -6.74 -9.09 -7.62
N SER A 247 -5.42 -9.02 -7.79
CA SER A 247 -4.75 -9.72 -8.90
C SER A 247 -4.94 -11.23 -8.80
N ALA A 248 -4.83 -11.80 -7.61
CA ALA A 248 -5.05 -13.23 -7.38
C ALA A 248 -6.49 -13.63 -7.69
N GLY A 249 -7.47 -12.85 -7.22
CA GLY A 249 -8.89 -13.09 -7.50
C GLY A 249 -9.25 -12.96 -8.98
N LEU A 250 -8.69 -11.97 -9.69
CA LEU A 250 -8.89 -11.79 -11.13
C LEU A 250 -8.30 -12.95 -11.94
N LEU A 251 -7.07 -13.35 -11.62
CA LEU A 251 -6.40 -14.47 -12.28
C LEU A 251 -7.12 -15.80 -12.02
N ALA A 252 -7.49 -16.06 -10.76
CA ALA A 252 -8.19 -17.30 -10.40
C ALA A 252 -9.57 -17.40 -11.06
N ALA A 253 -10.37 -16.33 -11.02
CA ALA A 253 -11.65 -16.29 -11.71
C ALA A 253 -11.48 -16.40 -13.23
N GLY A 254 -10.53 -15.65 -13.80
CA GLY A 254 -10.28 -15.63 -15.24
C GLY A 254 -9.79 -16.97 -15.79
N ALA A 255 -8.97 -17.70 -15.04
CA ALA A 255 -8.55 -19.06 -15.42
C ALA A 255 -9.68 -20.07 -15.33
N ALA A 256 -10.49 -20.04 -14.26
CA ALA A 256 -11.62 -20.94 -14.09
C ALA A 256 -12.68 -20.72 -15.19
N GLU A 257 -12.95 -19.47 -15.56
CA GLU A 257 -13.84 -19.11 -16.67
C GLU A 257 -13.35 -19.63 -18.03
N ARG A 258 -12.06 -19.97 -18.15
CA ARG A 258 -11.43 -20.56 -19.35
C ARG A 258 -11.31 -22.08 -19.27
N GLY A 259 -11.97 -22.72 -18.30
CA GLY A 259 -12.04 -24.18 -18.18
C GLY A 259 -11.00 -24.84 -17.28
N ALA A 260 -10.07 -24.07 -16.70
CA ALA A 260 -9.05 -24.57 -15.79
C ALA A 260 -9.65 -25.11 -14.49
N ASP A 261 -9.00 -26.11 -13.91
CA ASP A 261 -9.21 -26.50 -12.52
C ASP A 261 -8.25 -25.67 -11.64
N VAL A 262 -8.81 -24.73 -10.90
CA VAL A 262 -8.05 -23.68 -10.21
C VAL A 262 -8.01 -23.92 -8.71
N VAL A 263 -6.83 -23.78 -8.10
CA VAL A 263 -6.66 -23.71 -6.65
C VAL A 263 -6.10 -22.34 -6.27
N LEU A 264 -6.90 -21.54 -5.55
CA LEU A 264 -6.48 -20.25 -5.00
C LEU A 264 -5.99 -20.44 -3.57
N VAL A 265 -4.70 -20.25 -3.32
CA VAL A 265 -4.09 -20.39 -1.99
C VAL A 265 -3.89 -19.02 -1.36
N CYS A 266 -4.50 -18.81 -0.19
CA CYS A 266 -4.36 -17.57 0.56
C CYS A 266 -4.14 -17.82 2.06
N HIS A 267 -3.08 -17.21 2.61
CA HIS A 267 -2.68 -17.37 4.00
C HIS A 267 -3.61 -16.64 5.00
N ARG A 268 -4.52 -15.80 4.51
CA ARG A 268 -5.57 -15.11 5.27
C ARG A 268 -6.92 -15.34 4.57
N PRO A 269 -8.04 -15.34 5.32
CA PRO A 269 -9.36 -15.34 4.72
C PRO A 269 -9.54 -14.18 3.74
N LEU A 270 -10.24 -14.43 2.64
CA LEU A 270 -10.61 -13.40 1.68
C LEU A 270 -11.59 -12.43 2.33
N VAL A 271 -11.30 -11.13 2.20
CA VAL A 271 -12.17 -10.08 2.73
C VAL A 271 -12.74 -9.27 1.57
N PRO A 272 -14.08 -9.26 1.37
CA PRO A 272 -14.71 -8.39 0.39
C PRO A 272 -14.70 -6.96 0.90
N LEU A 273 -14.01 -6.06 0.21
CA LEU A 273 -13.99 -4.62 0.53
C LEU A 273 -14.38 -3.78 -0.68
N PRO A 274 -15.03 -2.61 -0.46
CA PRO A 274 -15.41 -1.74 -1.55
C PRO A 274 -14.19 -1.08 -2.22
N PHE A 275 -13.13 -0.74 -1.49
CA PHE A 275 -11.95 -0.06 -2.03
C PHE A 275 -10.66 -0.54 -1.34
N GLU A 276 -9.49 -0.24 -1.91
CA GLU A 276 -8.16 -0.62 -1.37
C GLU A 276 -7.88 -0.01 0.01
N THR A 277 -8.35 1.22 0.19
CA THR A 277 -8.16 2.04 1.39
C THR A 277 -9.51 2.57 1.82
N GLU A 278 -9.73 2.64 3.13
CA GLU A 278 -10.93 3.25 3.70
C GLU A 278 -11.10 4.71 3.21
N VAL A 279 -12.34 5.10 2.96
CA VAL A 279 -12.70 6.41 2.40
C VAL A 279 -12.27 7.58 3.28
N GLY A 280 -12.10 7.36 4.60
CA GLY A 280 -11.55 8.36 5.52
C GLY A 280 -10.14 8.85 5.15
N TRP A 281 -9.40 8.09 4.33
CA TRP A 281 -8.06 8.46 3.82
C TRP A 281 -8.09 9.28 2.53
N TRP A 282 -9.26 9.47 1.91
CA TRP A 282 -9.39 10.22 0.66
C TRP A 282 -9.46 11.74 0.87
N GLY A 283 -9.46 12.19 2.13
CA GLY A 283 -9.56 13.59 2.51
C GLY A 283 -8.99 13.84 3.91
N ALA A 284 -9.33 15.00 4.47
CA ALA A 284 -8.68 15.51 5.68
C ALA A 284 -8.86 14.62 6.94
N LYS A 285 -9.93 13.81 7.02
CA LYS A 285 -10.30 13.05 8.23
C LYS A 285 -9.14 12.23 8.81
N ARG A 286 -8.59 11.29 8.06
CA ARG A 286 -7.42 10.50 8.49
C ARG A 286 -6.09 11.18 8.14
N LEU A 287 -6.08 12.03 7.11
CA LEU A 287 -4.84 12.67 6.64
C LEU A 287 -4.32 13.77 7.56
N ASN A 288 -5.18 14.42 8.36
CA ASN A 288 -4.74 15.43 9.33
C ASN A 288 -3.86 14.80 10.43
N GLU A 289 -4.31 13.69 11.02
CA GLU A 289 -3.52 12.94 12.00
C GLU A 289 -2.25 12.36 11.37
N PHE A 290 -2.35 11.82 10.15
CA PHE A 290 -1.20 11.29 9.43
C PHE A 290 -0.09 12.32 9.20
N ARG A 291 -0.45 13.57 8.86
CA ARG A 291 0.50 14.66 8.63
C ARG A 291 1.22 15.09 9.91
N GLN A 292 0.65 14.83 11.08
CA GLN A 292 1.27 15.14 12.38
C GLN A 292 2.31 14.09 12.80
N LEU A 293 2.47 12.99 12.05
CA LEU A 293 3.50 11.99 12.33
C LEU A 293 4.87 12.52 11.88
N ASP A 294 5.79 12.68 12.83
CA ASP A 294 7.14 13.21 12.57
C ASP A 294 8.12 12.15 12.04
N SER A 295 7.81 10.86 12.20
CA SER A 295 8.64 9.74 11.78
C SER A 295 8.13 9.12 10.49
N GLY A 296 9.01 9.00 9.49
CA GLY A 296 8.72 8.26 8.26
C GLY A 296 8.33 6.81 8.54
N ALA A 297 8.96 6.15 9.52
CA ALA A 297 8.61 4.78 9.91
C ALA A 297 7.18 4.68 10.46
N ALA A 298 6.74 5.66 11.25
CA ALA A 298 5.37 5.73 11.75
C ALA A 298 4.37 5.97 10.62
N ARG A 299 4.71 6.84 9.65
CA ARG A 299 3.91 7.07 8.45
C ARG A 299 3.78 5.80 7.60
N LEU A 300 4.88 5.11 7.34
CA LEU A 300 4.87 3.85 6.58
C LEU A 300 3.97 2.80 7.25
N ARG A 301 4.10 2.60 8.58
CA ARG A 301 3.20 1.72 9.34
C ARG A 301 1.74 2.14 9.25
N ALA A 302 1.43 3.43 9.35
CA ALA A 302 0.07 3.93 9.18
C ALA A 302 -0.47 3.64 7.78
N CYS A 303 0.36 3.80 6.74
CA CYS A 303 -0.02 3.47 5.38
C CYS A 303 -0.27 1.96 5.20
N HIS A 304 0.57 1.09 5.75
CA HIS A 304 0.35 -0.35 5.70
C HIS A 304 -0.95 -0.78 6.40
N ARG A 305 -1.25 -0.21 7.57
CA ARG A 305 -2.52 -0.50 8.27
C ARG A 305 -3.75 -0.07 7.46
N ALA A 306 -3.66 1.07 6.79
CA ALA A 306 -4.77 1.63 6.02
C ALA A 306 -5.02 0.90 4.70
N ARG A 307 -3.97 0.34 4.10
CA ARG A 307 -4.05 -0.49 2.90
C ARG A 307 -4.43 -1.89 3.36
N MET A 308 -5.71 -2.22 3.27
CA MET A 308 -6.24 -3.53 3.66
C MET A 308 -5.80 -4.59 2.64
N GLN A 309 -4.50 -4.93 2.65
CA GLN A 309 -3.86 -5.82 1.70
C GLN A 309 -4.48 -7.21 1.76
N GLY A 310 -4.66 -7.85 0.61
CA GLY A 310 -5.31 -9.17 0.53
C GLY A 310 -6.84 -9.09 0.56
N SER A 311 -7.42 -7.97 0.13
CA SER A 311 -8.85 -7.82 -0.10
C SER A 311 -9.21 -7.96 -1.57
N VAL A 312 -10.45 -8.38 -1.80
CA VAL A 312 -11.04 -8.49 -3.14
C VAL A 312 -12.28 -7.60 -3.23
N HIS A 313 -12.49 -7.01 -4.39
CA HIS A 313 -13.64 -6.17 -4.68
C HIS A 313 -14.89 -7.02 -4.91
N LEU A 314 -16.08 -6.55 -4.53
CA LEU A 314 -17.30 -7.37 -4.56
C LEU A 314 -17.62 -8.03 -5.92
N PRO A 315 -17.47 -7.36 -7.08
CA PRO A 315 -17.63 -7.99 -8.40
C PRO A 315 -16.68 -9.18 -8.63
N VAL A 316 -15.43 -9.11 -8.16
CA VAL A 316 -14.48 -10.22 -8.27
C VAL A 316 -14.81 -11.32 -7.27
N TRP A 317 -15.20 -10.95 -6.06
CA TRP A 317 -15.73 -11.89 -5.07
C TRP A 317 -16.88 -12.72 -5.65
N ARG A 318 -17.86 -12.07 -6.31
CA ARG A 318 -18.99 -12.77 -6.94
C ARG A 318 -18.56 -13.76 -8.02
N ARG A 319 -17.57 -13.39 -8.85
CA ARG A 319 -16.99 -14.30 -9.85
C ARG A 319 -16.33 -15.50 -9.18
N LEU A 320 -15.53 -15.28 -8.12
CA LEU A 320 -14.91 -16.36 -7.36
C LEU A 320 -15.96 -17.30 -6.73
N THR A 321 -16.99 -16.76 -6.07
CA THR A 321 -18.04 -17.59 -5.48
C THR A 321 -18.80 -18.40 -6.54
N GLN A 322 -19.07 -17.80 -7.71
CA GLN A 322 -19.70 -18.51 -8.81
C GLN A 322 -18.83 -19.67 -9.33
N GLN A 323 -17.53 -19.43 -9.58
CA GLN A 323 -16.63 -20.49 -10.04
C GLN A 323 -16.36 -21.57 -8.98
N ALA A 324 -16.46 -21.22 -7.69
CA ALA A 324 -16.39 -22.22 -6.63
C ALA A 324 -17.64 -23.12 -6.61
N THR A 325 -18.83 -22.57 -6.89
CA THR A 325 -20.07 -23.37 -6.94
C THR A 325 -20.13 -24.34 -8.11
N THR A 326 -19.41 -24.07 -9.21
CA THR A 326 -19.30 -24.99 -10.36
C THR A 326 -18.26 -26.09 -10.15
N GLY A 327 -17.49 -26.05 -9.04
CA GLY A 327 -16.39 -26.98 -8.76
C GLY A 327 -15.09 -26.66 -9.50
N LYS A 328 -15.05 -25.63 -10.35
CA LYS A 328 -13.86 -25.23 -11.13
C LYS A 328 -12.82 -24.48 -10.30
N LEU A 329 -13.22 -23.90 -9.17
CA LEU A 329 -12.33 -23.17 -8.26
C LEU A 329 -12.40 -23.73 -6.85
N THR A 330 -11.24 -24.13 -6.31
CA THR A 330 -11.07 -24.41 -4.89
C THR A 330 -10.32 -23.25 -4.22
N VAL A 331 -10.88 -22.66 -3.16
CA VAL A 331 -10.21 -21.61 -2.38
C VAL A 331 -9.72 -22.17 -1.06
N LEU A 332 -8.41 -22.09 -0.82
CA LEU A 332 -7.72 -22.57 0.38
C LEU A 332 -7.30 -21.38 1.25
N GLU A 333 -8.23 -20.93 2.09
CA GLU A 333 -8.01 -19.87 3.09
C GLU A 333 -7.28 -20.41 4.32
N GLY A 334 -6.29 -19.68 4.83
CA GLY A 334 -5.47 -20.07 5.97
C GLY A 334 -4.34 -21.05 5.62
N TRP A 335 -4.05 -21.23 4.32
CA TRP A 335 -3.00 -22.10 3.82
C TRP A 335 -1.85 -21.29 3.23
N GLU A 336 -0.63 -21.79 3.40
CA GLU A 336 0.57 -21.27 2.75
C GLU A 336 1.30 -22.39 2.01
N VAL A 337 1.94 -22.04 0.90
CA VAL A 337 2.84 -22.97 0.20
C VAL A 337 4.12 -23.06 1.02
N ALA A 338 4.48 -24.27 1.42
CA ALA A 338 5.71 -24.55 2.16
C ALA A 338 6.87 -24.88 1.21
N ALA A 339 6.59 -25.66 0.16
CA ALA A 339 7.56 -26.05 -0.84
C ALA A 339 6.87 -26.35 -2.18
N ALA A 340 7.64 -26.30 -3.26
CA ALA A 340 7.21 -26.73 -4.59
C ALA A 340 8.28 -27.61 -5.22
N GLU A 341 7.89 -28.76 -5.73
CA GLU A 341 8.77 -29.75 -6.34
C GLU A 341 8.30 -30.01 -7.78
N GLN A 342 9.25 -30.02 -8.72
CA GLN A 342 8.97 -30.41 -10.08
C GLN A 342 8.79 -31.93 -10.12
N GLN A 343 7.73 -32.40 -10.76
CA GLN A 343 7.54 -33.82 -11.00
C GLN A 343 8.23 -34.21 -12.31
N GLU A 344 8.99 -35.31 -12.27
CA GLU A 344 9.51 -35.92 -13.49
C GLU A 344 8.33 -36.32 -14.39
N PRO A 345 8.43 -36.11 -15.71
CA PRO A 345 7.41 -36.56 -16.63
C PRO A 345 7.24 -38.07 -16.46
N ALA A 346 6.01 -38.52 -16.19
CA ALA A 346 5.70 -39.95 -16.14
C ALA A 346 6.19 -40.59 -17.44
N ALA A 347 6.90 -41.73 -17.31
CA ALA A 347 7.41 -42.46 -18.47
C ALA A 347 6.27 -42.65 -19.49
N PRO A 348 6.51 -42.35 -20.78
CA PRO A 348 5.44 -42.42 -21.77
C PRO A 348 4.89 -43.85 -21.78
N ALA A 349 3.56 -43.97 -21.63
CA ALA A 349 2.89 -45.24 -21.88
C ALA A 349 3.18 -45.66 -23.33
N GLU A 350 3.67 -46.89 -23.53
CA GLU A 350 4.00 -47.42 -24.85
C GLU A 350 2.80 -47.25 -25.80
N GLY A 351 2.96 -46.41 -26.84
CA GLY A 351 1.97 -46.25 -27.91
C GLY A 351 1.42 -44.85 -28.18
N SER A 352 1.82 -43.81 -27.44
CA SER A 352 1.38 -42.43 -27.70
C SER A 352 2.33 -41.69 -28.66
N SER A 353 1.98 -41.61 -29.95
CA SER A 353 2.57 -40.67 -30.90
C SER A 353 1.97 -39.27 -30.69
N GLY A 354 2.63 -38.43 -29.89
CA GLY A 354 2.23 -37.05 -29.63
C GLY A 354 3.31 -36.05 -30.05
N ASP A 355 2.89 -35.03 -30.81
CA ASP A 355 3.70 -33.91 -31.27
C ASP A 355 4.48 -33.22 -30.13
N GLY A 356 5.74 -32.87 -30.43
CA GLY A 356 6.71 -32.29 -29.51
C GLY A 356 6.42 -30.84 -29.10
N SER A 357 5.35 -30.61 -28.35
CA SER A 357 5.18 -29.37 -27.58
C SER A 357 6.06 -29.46 -26.32
N SER A 358 7.15 -28.70 -26.33
CA SER A 358 8.15 -28.59 -25.28
C SER A 358 7.57 -28.30 -23.88
N GLY A 359 7.58 -29.29 -23.01
CA GLY A 359 7.92 -29.22 -21.58
C GLY A 359 7.28 -28.12 -20.71
N SER A 360 5.98 -28.17 -20.47
CA SER A 360 5.41 -27.62 -19.22
C SER A 360 5.64 -28.67 -18.13
N GLY A 361 6.67 -28.46 -17.30
CA GLY A 361 6.90 -29.30 -16.13
C GLY A 361 5.68 -29.29 -15.22
N SER A 362 5.21 -30.46 -14.80
CA SER A 362 4.19 -30.57 -13.76
C SER A 362 4.82 -30.26 -12.40
N TRP A 363 4.08 -29.57 -11.54
CA TRP A 363 4.51 -29.18 -10.20
C TRP A 363 3.62 -29.79 -9.13
N GLN A 364 4.24 -30.23 -8.05
CA GLN A 364 3.56 -30.60 -6.81
C GLN A 364 3.90 -29.58 -5.72
N LEU A 365 2.88 -28.91 -5.20
CA LEU A 365 3.01 -27.92 -4.14
C LEU A 365 2.60 -28.55 -2.80
N ALA A 366 3.50 -28.52 -1.83
CA ALA A 366 3.21 -28.87 -0.44
C ALA A 366 2.66 -27.64 0.28
N LEU A 367 1.46 -27.76 0.81
CA LEU A 367 0.76 -26.70 1.54
C LEU A 367 0.72 -27.03 3.03
N LYS A 368 0.92 -26.01 3.85
CA LYS A 368 0.80 -26.07 5.30
C LYS A 368 -0.33 -25.16 5.77
N GLN A 369 -1.11 -25.65 6.72
CA GLN A 369 -2.14 -24.82 7.36
C GLN A 369 -1.52 -23.93 8.44
N ARG A 370 -1.73 -22.61 8.33
CA ARG A 370 -1.15 -21.62 9.26
C ARG A 370 -1.92 -21.53 10.58
N LYS A 371 -3.25 -21.65 10.49
CA LYS A 371 -4.18 -21.69 11.62
C LYS A 371 -5.46 -22.39 11.18
N GLN A 372 -5.93 -23.37 11.96
CA GLN A 372 -7.22 -24.00 11.71
C GLN A 372 -8.33 -23.00 12.03
N ALA A 373 -9.26 -22.80 11.10
CA ALA A 373 -10.38 -21.89 11.32
C ALA A 373 -11.39 -22.52 12.28
N GLU A 374 -11.71 -21.81 13.37
CA GLU A 374 -12.70 -22.26 14.38
C GLU A 374 -14.14 -22.18 13.85
N ALA A 375 -14.37 -21.39 12.80
CA ALA A 375 -15.67 -21.19 12.15
C ALA A 375 -15.48 -21.03 10.63
N PRO A 376 -16.52 -21.34 9.83
CA PRO A 376 -16.45 -21.17 8.37
C PRO A 376 -16.25 -19.69 7.99
N THR A 377 -15.41 -19.44 7.00
CA THR A 377 -15.12 -18.09 6.50
C THR A 377 -16.32 -17.47 5.80
N LEU A 378 -16.30 -16.15 5.59
CA LEU A 378 -17.32 -15.47 4.78
C LEU A 378 -17.43 -16.05 3.36
N PHE A 379 -16.30 -16.49 2.79
CA PHE A 379 -16.29 -17.08 1.45
C PHE A 379 -16.98 -18.44 1.45
N GLN A 380 -16.64 -19.31 2.40
CA GLN A 380 -17.25 -20.62 2.57
C GLN A 380 -18.76 -20.50 2.83
N GLN A 381 -19.18 -19.57 3.68
CA GLN A 381 -20.59 -19.28 3.93
C GLN A 381 -21.32 -18.82 2.66
N ALA A 382 -20.71 -17.94 1.86
CA ALA A 382 -21.30 -17.45 0.61
C ALA A 382 -21.46 -18.57 -0.45
N VAL A 383 -20.46 -19.45 -0.58
CA VAL A 383 -20.53 -20.61 -1.49
C VAL A 383 -21.62 -21.59 -1.02
N ALA A 384 -21.64 -21.93 0.27
CA ALA A 384 -22.64 -22.83 0.84
C ALA A 384 -24.07 -22.29 0.67
N ALA A 385 -24.29 -20.99 0.92
CA ALA A 385 -25.58 -20.34 0.71
C ALA A 385 -26.01 -20.38 -0.77
N THR A 386 -25.07 -20.20 -1.70
CA THR A 386 -25.36 -20.25 -3.14
C THR A 386 -25.73 -21.66 -3.61
N LEU A 387 -25.01 -22.68 -3.14
CA LEU A 387 -25.32 -24.09 -3.42
C LEU A 387 -26.68 -24.49 -2.83
N ALA A 388 -26.98 -24.07 -1.60
CA ALA A 388 -28.27 -24.33 -0.96
C ALA A 388 -29.44 -23.67 -1.72
N ALA A 389 -29.25 -22.42 -2.18
CA ALA A 389 -30.24 -21.73 -3.00
C ALA A 389 -30.48 -22.42 -4.36
N ALA A 390 -29.43 -22.95 -4.99
CA ALA A 390 -29.56 -23.72 -6.24
C ALA A 390 -30.32 -25.03 -6.01
N ALA A 391 -30.01 -25.76 -4.92
CA ALA A 391 -30.69 -27.00 -4.57
C ALA A 391 -32.18 -26.80 -4.21
N GLY A 392 -32.56 -25.66 -3.62
CA GLY A 392 -33.96 -25.32 -3.34
C GLY A 392 -34.80 -24.94 -4.56
N SER A 393 -34.18 -24.78 -5.74
CA SER A 393 -34.85 -24.40 -7.00
C SER A 393 -35.09 -25.58 -7.96
N VAL A 394 -34.56 -26.76 -7.64
CA VAL A 394 -34.73 -27.99 -8.41
C VAL A 394 -35.37 -29.03 -7.50
N GLY A 395 -36.52 -29.58 -7.90
CA GLY A 395 -37.14 -30.70 -7.21
C GLY A 395 -36.12 -31.81 -6.95
N ALA A 396 -36.13 -32.32 -5.71
CA ALA A 396 -35.13 -33.21 -5.12
C ALA A 396 -34.47 -34.22 -6.08
N PRO A 397 -33.13 -34.37 -6.04
CA PRO A 397 -32.48 -35.58 -6.49
C PRO A 397 -32.15 -36.52 -5.32
N ALA A 398 -32.01 -37.78 -5.71
CA ALA A 398 -31.92 -38.99 -4.92
C ALA A 398 -30.73 -39.09 -3.95
N GLU A 399 -30.89 -40.03 -3.02
CA GLU A 399 -29.98 -40.47 -1.96
C GLU A 399 -28.49 -40.44 -2.34
N ALA A 400 -27.71 -39.76 -1.51
CA ALA A 400 -26.25 -39.82 -1.51
C ALA A 400 -25.78 -41.18 -0.97
N GLN A 401 -25.03 -41.93 -1.77
CA GLN A 401 -24.26 -43.09 -1.31
C GLN A 401 -23.07 -42.63 -0.44
N PRO A 402 -22.69 -43.41 0.59
CA PRO A 402 -21.57 -43.07 1.47
C PRO A 402 -20.25 -43.19 0.71
N ALA A 403 -19.43 -42.13 0.78
CA ALA A 403 -18.08 -42.08 0.23
C ALA A 403 -17.18 -43.12 0.93
N GLY A 404 -16.50 -43.94 0.14
CA GLY A 404 -15.48 -44.88 0.61
C GLY A 404 -14.30 -44.15 1.26
N GLU A 405 -13.75 -44.79 2.29
CA GLU A 405 -12.60 -44.32 3.08
C GLU A 405 -11.38 -44.01 2.19
N ALA A 406 -11.01 -42.74 2.13
CA ALA A 406 -9.75 -42.28 1.56
C ALA A 406 -8.67 -42.23 2.67
N PRO A 407 -7.39 -42.51 2.33
CA PRO A 407 -6.32 -42.68 3.31
C PRO A 407 -6.04 -41.41 4.10
N GLN A 408 -5.84 -41.59 5.41
CA GLN A 408 -5.61 -40.54 6.41
C GLN A 408 -4.36 -39.70 6.08
N GLN A 409 -4.56 -38.56 5.41
CA GLN A 409 -3.60 -37.45 5.40
C GLN A 409 -3.72 -36.70 6.73
N THR A 410 -2.61 -36.51 7.44
CA THR A 410 -2.54 -35.66 8.64
C THR A 410 -3.14 -34.29 8.34
N GLN A 411 -4.17 -33.89 9.09
CA GLN A 411 -5.07 -32.73 8.83
C GLN A 411 -4.39 -31.36 8.58
N GLN A 412 -3.07 -31.23 8.75
CA GLN A 412 -2.32 -29.97 8.64
C GLN A 412 -1.50 -29.80 7.36
N GLU A 413 -1.35 -30.84 6.54
CA GLU A 413 -0.57 -30.81 5.30
C GLU A 413 -1.39 -31.29 4.11
N ARG A 414 -1.25 -30.61 2.97
CA ARG A 414 -1.97 -30.94 1.73
C ARG A 414 -1.02 -30.83 0.54
N ARG A 415 -1.14 -31.74 -0.44
CA ARG A 415 -0.43 -31.64 -1.72
C ARG A 415 -1.39 -31.25 -2.83
N VAL A 416 -0.95 -30.33 -3.70
CA VAL A 416 -1.73 -29.86 -4.85
C VAL A 416 -0.86 -29.95 -6.11
N HIS A 417 -1.42 -30.52 -7.17
CA HIS A 417 -0.79 -30.60 -8.49
C HIS A 417 -1.12 -29.35 -9.31
N ALA A 418 -0.15 -28.85 -10.07
CA ALA A 418 -0.31 -27.69 -10.95
C ALA A 418 0.54 -27.81 -12.22
N GLN A 419 -0.03 -27.44 -13.37
CA GLN A 419 0.74 -27.18 -14.58
C GLN A 419 1.20 -25.72 -14.64
N TYR A 420 0.38 -24.82 -14.10
CA TYR A 420 0.71 -23.41 -13.97
C TYR A 420 0.68 -22.97 -12.51
N VAL A 421 1.70 -22.20 -12.10
CA VAL A 421 1.74 -21.57 -10.79
C VAL A 421 1.89 -20.06 -10.94
N TRP A 422 0.87 -19.32 -10.52
CA TRP A 422 0.83 -17.87 -10.66
C TRP A 422 1.00 -17.17 -9.31
N LEU A 423 2.08 -16.41 -9.18
CA LEU A 423 2.44 -15.65 -7.98
C LEU A 423 1.79 -14.26 -8.02
N ALA A 424 0.66 -14.12 -7.33
CA ALA A 424 -0.09 -12.88 -7.18
C ALA A 424 0.06 -12.27 -5.77
N CYS A 425 1.30 -12.26 -5.27
CA CYS A 425 1.66 -11.92 -3.89
C CYS A 425 1.86 -10.41 -3.64
N GLY A 426 1.40 -9.56 -4.57
CA GLY A 426 1.52 -8.11 -4.48
C GLY A 426 2.77 -7.57 -5.18
N ARG A 427 2.97 -6.25 -5.07
CA ARG A 427 4.11 -5.55 -5.65
C ARG A 427 4.68 -4.56 -4.66
N ALA A 428 6.00 -4.56 -4.54
CA ALA A 428 6.78 -3.67 -3.70
C ALA A 428 7.22 -2.43 -4.48
N TYR A 429 7.24 -1.29 -3.81
CA TYR A 429 7.90 -0.08 -4.33
C TYR A 429 9.25 0.08 -3.64
N ASP A 430 10.28 0.39 -4.43
CA ASP A 430 11.58 0.79 -3.92
C ASP A 430 12.24 1.79 -4.86
N ALA A 431 12.41 3.03 -4.42
CA ALA A 431 13.06 4.07 -5.19
C ALA A 431 14.50 3.72 -5.56
N ALA A 432 15.23 2.95 -4.75
CA ALA A 432 16.60 2.54 -5.09
C ALA A 432 16.65 1.56 -6.28
N SER A 433 15.56 0.84 -6.55
CA SER A 433 15.45 -0.07 -7.69
C SER A 433 15.06 0.60 -9.01
N ASP A 434 14.64 1.87 -8.98
CA ASP A 434 14.33 2.63 -10.19
C ASP A 434 15.60 3.33 -10.68
N PRO A 435 16.07 3.10 -11.92
CA PRO A 435 17.35 3.65 -12.37
C PRO A 435 17.45 5.18 -12.30
N VAL A 436 16.34 5.88 -12.58
CA VAL A 436 16.30 7.35 -12.56
C VAL A 436 16.34 7.85 -11.11
N LEU A 437 15.54 7.25 -10.22
CA LEU A 437 15.54 7.63 -8.81
C LEU A 437 16.82 7.20 -8.08
N ALA A 438 17.42 6.07 -8.45
CA ALA A 438 18.69 5.61 -7.92
C ALA A 438 19.83 6.57 -8.26
N GLN A 439 19.85 7.10 -9.49
CA GLN A 439 20.78 8.17 -9.86
C GLN A 439 20.50 9.45 -9.08
N LEU A 440 19.23 9.86 -8.97
CA LEU A 440 18.87 11.06 -8.21
C LEU A 440 19.21 10.93 -6.70
N LEU A 441 19.10 9.73 -6.12
CA LEU A 441 19.51 9.44 -4.74
C LEU A 441 21.01 9.61 -4.52
N ARG A 442 21.84 9.24 -5.50
CA ARG A 442 23.30 9.45 -5.42
C ARG A 442 23.65 10.94 -5.48
N ASP A 443 23.01 11.67 -6.37
CA ASP A 443 23.35 13.07 -6.64
C ASP A 443 22.72 14.04 -5.64
N ARG A 444 21.52 13.71 -5.15
CA ARG A 444 20.70 14.51 -4.22
C ARG A 444 20.13 13.60 -3.13
N PRO A 445 20.92 13.23 -2.11
CA PRO A 445 20.51 12.25 -1.11
C PRO A 445 19.26 12.67 -0.31
N THR A 446 18.39 11.70 -0.07
CA THR A 446 17.25 11.82 0.85
C THR A 446 17.03 10.48 1.56
N PRO A 447 16.55 10.45 2.83
CA PRO A 447 16.30 9.20 3.52
C PRO A 447 15.25 8.35 2.80
N LEU A 448 15.55 7.05 2.67
CA LEU A 448 14.57 6.03 2.27
C LEU A 448 13.98 5.37 3.52
N VAL A 449 12.66 5.23 3.55
CA VAL A 449 11.94 4.51 4.60
C VAL A 449 11.16 3.37 3.97
N GLY A 450 11.64 2.13 4.14
CA GLY A 450 11.05 0.95 3.50
C GLY A 450 10.97 1.08 1.97
N GLY A 451 11.99 1.65 1.35
CA GLY A 451 12.05 1.91 -0.10
C GLY A 451 11.39 3.22 -0.57
N TYR A 452 10.68 3.93 0.30
CA TYR A 452 10.00 5.18 -0.06
C TYR A 452 10.87 6.42 0.24
N PRO A 453 11.06 7.35 -0.70
CA PRO A 453 11.88 8.53 -0.49
C PRO A 453 11.18 9.57 0.40
N THR A 454 11.95 10.22 1.25
CA THR A 454 11.48 11.38 2.02
C THR A 454 11.44 12.60 1.10
N LEU A 455 10.24 13.14 0.89
CA LEU A 455 10.02 14.33 0.08
C LEU A 455 9.66 15.52 0.97
N ASP A 456 9.67 16.70 0.38
CA ASP A 456 9.05 17.86 1.02
C ASP A 456 7.56 17.61 1.28
N ASP A 457 7.11 17.77 2.53
CA ASP A 457 5.73 17.46 2.93
C ASP A 457 4.69 18.42 2.31
N GLU A 458 5.11 19.66 2.03
CA GLU A 458 4.23 20.70 1.52
C GLU A 458 3.98 20.54 0.02
N TYR A 459 5.05 20.34 -0.76
CA TYR A 459 4.99 20.35 -2.21
C TYR A 459 5.35 19.04 -2.90
N LEU A 460 5.82 18.02 -2.18
CA LEU A 460 6.26 16.73 -2.72
C LEU A 460 7.44 16.83 -3.69
N CYS A 461 8.25 17.89 -3.55
CA CYS A 461 9.49 18.03 -4.29
C CYS A 461 10.62 17.23 -3.65
N TRP A 462 11.56 16.82 -4.49
CA TRP A 462 12.79 16.18 -4.10
C TRP A 462 13.72 17.22 -3.45
N PRO A 463 14.22 16.98 -2.23
CA PRO A 463 15.13 17.90 -1.56
C PRO A 463 16.39 18.17 -2.41
N GLY A 464 16.57 19.40 -2.84
CA GLY A 464 17.73 19.83 -3.65
C GLY A 464 17.59 19.61 -5.16
N ALA A 465 16.47 19.11 -5.68
CA ALA A 465 16.25 18.97 -7.12
C ALA A 465 14.86 19.49 -7.55
N ALA A 466 14.78 20.06 -8.75
CA ALA A 466 13.53 20.51 -9.37
C ALA A 466 12.66 19.34 -9.88
N VAL A 467 12.54 18.28 -9.08
CA VAL A 467 11.85 17.03 -9.41
C VAL A 467 10.74 16.82 -8.37
N TYR A 468 9.53 16.52 -8.83
CA TYR A 468 8.37 16.23 -7.98
C TYR A 468 7.89 14.81 -8.23
N LEU A 469 7.45 14.12 -7.19
CA LEU A 469 6.90 12.77 -7.31
C LEU A 469 5.40 12.75 -7.12
N ILE A 470 4.73 12.01 -8.00
CA ILE A 470 3.31 11.69 -7.89
C ILE A 470 3.09 10.18 -8.06
N GLY A 471 2.17 9.62 -7.30
CA GLY A 471 1.93 8.19 -7.26
C GLY A 471 2.53 7.54 -6.02
N ARG A 472 2.82 6.24 -6.12
CA ARG A 472 3.22 5.42 -4.96
C ARG A 472 4.52 5.91 -4.30
N GLY A 473 5.46 6.50 -5.06
CA GLY A 473 6.69 7.08 -4.49
C GLY A 473 6.46 8.25 -3.52
N ALA A 474 5.30 8.91 -3.58
CA ALA A 474 4.94 10.00 -2.67
C ALA A 474 4.18 9.51 -1.41
N LEU A 475 4.17 8.20 -1.13
CA LEU A 475 3.36 7.61 -0.05
C LEU A 475 3.61 8.23 1.33
N LEU A 476 4.86 8.55 1.67
CA LEU A 476 5.20 9.16 2.97
C LEU A 476 4.64 10.58 3.14
N GLY A 477 4.47 11.33 2.05
CA GLY A 477 3.90 12.69 2.10
C GLY A 477 2.39 12.71 1.83
N VAL A 478 1.90 11.81 0.98
CA VAL A 478 0.50 11.80 0.53
C VAL A 478 -0.41 10.95 1.40
N GLY A 479 0.10 9.86 1.95
CA GLY A 479 -0.66 8.85 2.69
C GLY A 479 -0.91 7.57 1.88
N PRO A 480 -1.70 6.62 2.43
CA PRO A 480 -1.87 5.27 1.87
C PRO A 480 -2.45 5.23 0.45
N CYS A 481 -3.25 6.23 0.09
CA CYS A 481 -3.89 6.34 -1.22
C CYS A 481 -2.97 6.90 -2.31
N ALA A 482 -1.69 7.19 -2.02
CA ALA A 482 -0.77 7.82 -2.99
C ALA A 482 -0.68 7.07 -4.32
N GLY A 483 -0.84 5.74 -4.29
CA GLY A 483 -0.84 4.88 -5.47
C GLY A 483 -2.18 4.75 -6.19
N ASP A 484 -3.24 5.41 -5.71
CA ASP A 484 -4.63 5.33 -6.18
C ASP A 484 -5.13 6.72 -6.62
N MET A 485 -6.23 6.76 -7.38
CA MET A 485 -6.77 8.02 -7.94
C MET A 485 -7.02 9.14 -6.91
N PRO A 486 -7.59 8.88 -5.71
CA PRO A 486 -7.74 9.92 -4.68
C PRO A 486 -6.41 10.54 -4.27
N GLY A 487 -5.38 9.72 -4.02
CA GLY A 487 -4.06 10.23 -3.63
C GLY A 487 -3.32 10.92 -4.77
N MET A 488 -3.47 10.43 -6.01
CA MET A 488 -2.94 11.12 -7.20
C MET A 488 -3.53 12.52 -7.33
N ARG A 489 -4.83 12.71 -7.07
CA ARG A 489 -5.49 14.02 -7.09
C ARG A 489 -4.92 14.94 -5.99
N LEU A 490 -4.82 14.41 -4.77
CA LEU A 490 -4.24 15.14 -3.62
C LEU A 490 -2.77 15.54 -3.81
N ALA A 491 -2.00 14.71 -4.53
CA ALA A 491 -0.62 15.00 -4.88
C ALA A 491 -0.54 16.08 -5.98
N ALA A 492 -1.33 15.93 -7.05
CA ALA A 492 -1.41 16.93 -8.12
C ALA A 492 -1.75 18.32 -7.58
N ASP A 493 -2.75 18.44 -6.71
CA ASP A 493 -3.15 19.71 -6.10
C ASP A 493 -2.05 20.35 -5.27
N ARG A 494 -1.23 19.56 -4.58
CA ARG A 494 -0.09 20.06 -3.80
C ARG A 494 1.04 20.56 -4.70
N ILE A 495 1.38 19.79 -5.71
CA ILE A 495 2.43 20.15 -6.66
C ILE A 495 2.02 21.41 -7.44
N ILE A 496 0.79 21.51 -7.94
CA ILE A 496 0.32 22.67 -8.70
C ILE A 496 0.42 23.98 -7.90
N LYS A 497 0.13 23.95 -6.59
CA LYS A 497 0.34 25.11 -5.70
C LYS A 497 1.81 25.55 -5.63
N SER A 498 2.75 24.60 -5.70
CA SER A 498 4.18 24.90 -5.83
C SER A 498 4.47 25.58 -7.17
N LEU A 499 3.93 25.00 -8.26
CA LEU A 499 4.24 25.45 -9.61
C LEU A 499 3.65 26.83 -9.95
N GLN A 500 2.53 27.20 -9.35
CA GLN A 500 1.98 28.56 -9.47
C GLN A 500 2.92 29.64 -8.89
N ARG A 501 3.87 29.25 -8.04
CA ARG A 501 4.89 30.14 -7.47
C ARG A 501 6.22 30.10 -8.25
N LEU A 502 6.26 29.51 -9.45
CA LEU A 502 7.49 29.40 -10.25
C LEU A 502 8.09 30.76 -10.67
N ASP A 503 7.42 31.89 -10.46
CA ASP A 503 7.99 33.23 -10.66
C ASP A 503 8.94 33.59 -9.50
N TYR A 504 10.17 33.07 -9.55
CA TYR A 504 11.13 33.19 -8.44
C TYR A 504 12.00 34.45 -8.53
N ALA A 505 11.71 35.42 -7.65
CA ALA A 505 12.66 36.43 -7.19
C ALA A 505 13.52 35.92 -6.00
N ASP A 506 13.12 34.82 -5.33
CA ASP A 506 13.76 34.20 -4.16
C ASP A 506 14.35 32.79 -4.44
N ALA A 507 15.03 32.19 -3.45
CA ALA A 507 15.61 30.85 -3.56
C ALA A 507 14.56 29.76 -3.91
N PRO A 508 14.82 28.85 -4.88
CA PRO A 508 13.88 27.83 -5.30
C PRO A 508 13.37 26.89 -4.19
N VAL A 509 12.12 26.42 -4.33
CA VAL A 509 11.42 25.60 -3.33
C VAL A 509 12.19 24.33 -2.93
N TRP A 510 12.83 23.66 -3.89
CA TRP A 510 13.60 22.44 -3.63
C TRP A 510 14.88 22.69 -2.82
N GLN A 511 15.50 23.86 -2.95
CA GLN A 511 16.66 24.25 -2.12
C GLN A 511 16.22 24.51 -0.68
N GLN A 512 15.07 25.18 -0.50
CA GLN A 512 14.48 25.36 0.84
C GLN A 512 14.08 24.01 1.46
N ALA A 513 13.54 23.08 0.67
CA ALA A 513 13.23 21.72 1.12
C ALA A 513 14.50 20.98 1.57
N GLN A 514 15.61 21.14 0.84
CA GLN A 514 16.91 20.59 1.22
C GLN A 514 17.37 21.08 2.59
N GLN A 515 17.29 22.40 2.83
CA GLN A 515 17.66 23.02 4.10
C GLN A 515 16.77 22.56 5.25
N ARG A 516 15.43 22.52 5.05
CA ARG A 516 14.48 22.02 6.05
C ARG A 516 14.75 20.57 6.43
N LEU A 517 15.06 19.71 5.45
CA LEU A 517 15.39 18.32 5.70
C LEU A 517 16.70 18.20 6.50
N LEU A 518 17.75 18.91 6.11
CA LEU A 518 19.03 18.92 6.83
C LEU A 518 18.85 19.37 8.28
N GLN A 519 18.09 20.44 8.53
CA GLN A 519 17.80 20.92 9.88
C GLN A 519 17.05 19.87 10.71
N ARG A 520 16.06 19.20 10.12
CA ARG A 520 15.28 18.15 10.78
C ARG A 520 16.17 16.96 11.16
N LEU A 521 17.03 16.49 10.26
CA LEU A 521 17.93 15.37 10.53
C LEU A 521 18.94 15.70 11.63
N ARG A 522 19.50 16.92 11.62
CA ARG A 522 20.38 17.39 12.71
C ARG A 522 19.68 17.41 14.07
N GLN A 523 18.44 17.88 14.12
CA GLN A 523 17.63 17.86 15.35
C GLN A 523 17.37 16.43 15.84
N GLN A 524 17.16 15.48 14.93
CA GLN A 524 16.91 14.07 15.27
C GLN A 524 18.17 13.34 15.76
N LEU A 525 19.34 13.64 15.21
CA LEU A 525 20.61 13.00 15.58
C LEU A 525 21.19 13.51 16.92
N GLY A 526 20.75 14.68 17.39
CA GLY A 526 21.29 15.32 18.59
C GLY A 526 22.73 15.82 18.42
N GLY A 527 23.20 16.68 19.34
CA GLY A 527 24.52 17.33 19.23
C GLY A 527 25.71 16.36 19.15
N ALA A 528 25.65 15.21 19.83
CA ALA A 528 26.75 14.22 19.85
C ALA A 528 26.85 13.38 18.57
N GLY A 529 25.77 13.25 17.78
CA GLY A 529 25.80 12.54 16.49
C GLY A 529 26.41 13.36 15.35
N CYS A 530 26.45 14.69 15.50
CA CYS A 530 27.03 15.62 14.55
C CYS A 530 28.57 15.54 14.52
N ASP A 531 29.18 15.30 15.69
CA ASP A 531 30.63 15.20 15.86
C ASP A 531 31.19 13.87 15.30
N ALA A 532 30.41 12.78 15.37
CA ALA A 532 30.78 11.51 14.76
C ALA A 532 30.66 11.55 13.22
N ALA A 533 29.67 12.26 12.68
CA ALA A 533 29.52 12.45 11.24
C ALA A 533 30.63 13.32 10.64
N THR A 534 31.06 14.36 11.37
CA THR A 534 32.21 15.21 10.98
C THR A 534 33.56 14.49 11.13
N ALA A 535 33.71 13.59 12.11
CA ALA A 535 34.91 12.77 12.23
C ALA A 535 35.07 11.78 11.05
N ALA A 536 33.98 11.18 10.57
CA ALA A 536 34.00 10.31 9.39
C ALA A 536 34.37 11.05 8.09
N ALA A 537 34.06 12.36 7.99
CA ALA A 537 34.39 13.20 6.85
C ALA A 537 35.90 13.46 6.69
N SER A 538 36.69 13.33 7.76
CA SER A 538 38.16 13.46 7.69
C SER A 538 38.88 12.23 7.09
N ALA A 539 38.14 11.13 6.84
CA ALA A 539 38.70 9.87 6.36
C ALA A 539 38.42 9.58 4.86
N VAL A 540 37.66 10.42 4.16
CA VAL A 540 37.36 10.27 2.73
C VAL A 540 38.02 11.41 1.97
N GLY A 541 38.92 11.06 1.06
CA GLY A 541 40.01 11.91 0.58
C GLY A 541 39.64 13.15 -0.25
N ASP A 542 40.65 14.01 -0.35
CA ASP A 542 40.71 15.29 -1.08
C ASP A 542 40.16 15.20 -2.50
N GLY A 543 39.03 15.88 -2.74
CA GLY A 543 38.47 16.03 -4.08
C GLY A 543 37.07 16.65 -4.16
N ALA A 544 36.57 17.34 -3.12
CA ALA A 544 35.21 17.87 -3.10
C ALA A 544 35.17 19.39 -3.33
N ALA A 545 34.21 19.84 -4.15
CA ALA A 545 33.95 21.25 -4.45
C ALA A 545 33.61 22.03 -3.17
N VAL A 546 34.56 22.85 -2.73
CA VAL A 546 34.40 23.82 -1.65
C VAL A 546 33.80 25.08 -2.26
N ASP A 547 32.63 25.53 -1.80
CA ASP A 547 32.16 26.87 -2.14
C ASP A 547 33.19 27.88 -1.62
N GLY A 548 33.42 29.00 -2.31
CA GLY A 548 34.53 29.95 -2.09
C GLY A 548 34.69 30.57 -0.70
N THR A 549 33.93 30.10 0.30
CA THR A 549 33.95 30.47 1.72
C THR A 549 34.48 29.36 2.65
N GLY A 550 34.89 28.19 2.15
CA GLY A 550 35.49 27.12 2.97
C GLY A 550 34.49 26.20 3.68
N THR A 551 33.20 26.33 3.40
CA THR A 551 32.11 25.51 3.97
C THR A 551 31.66 24.41 3.01
N ALA A 552 31.48 23.18 3.52
CA ALA A 552 30.88 22.09 2.75
C ALA A 552 29.52 22.50 2.16
N SER A 553 29.32 22.23 0.86
CA SER A 553 28.04 22.47 0.19
C SER A 553 26.89 21.82 0.97
N VAL A 554 25.72 22.46 1.04
CA VAL A 554 24.51 21.95 1.73
C VAL A 554 24.18 20.51 1.29
N THR A 555 24.47 20.16 0.04
CA THR A 555 24.31 18.80 -0.49
C THR A 555 25.20 17.78 0.20
N LEU A 556 26.48 18.11 0.45
CA LEU A 556 27.41 17.23 1.15
C LEU A 556 26.97 17.04 2.61
N GLN A 557 26.64 18.13 3.29
CA GLN A 557 26.13 18.10 4.67
C GLN A 557 24.85 17.26 4.79
N LEU A 558 23.97 17.33 3.80
CA LEU A 558 22.77 16.50 3.75
C LEU A 558 23.12 15.03 3.50
N ALA A 559 24.04 14.72 2.59
CA ALA A 559 24.50 13.35 2.34
C ALA A 559 25.01 12.69 3.63
N GLU A 560 25.85 13.40 4.39
CA GLU A 560 26.36 12.96 5.69
C GLU A 560 25.24 12.73 6.71
N ALA A 561 24.32 13.69 6.84
CA ALA A 561 23.18 13.58 7.77
C ALA A 561 22.24 12.42 7.41
N VAL A 562 22.03 12.16 6.12
CA VAL A 562 21.22 11.03 5.63
C VAL A 562 21.90 9.70 5.96
N ALA A 563 23.21 9.59 5.72
CA ALA A 563 23.98 8.38 6.06
C ALA A 563 23.97 8.12 7.57
N ALA A 564 24.18 9.15 8.39
CA ALA A 564 24.13 9.04 9.85
C ALA A 564 22.73 8.63 10.35
N ALA A 565 21.67 9.21 9.79
CA ALA A 565 20.29 8.85 10.14
C ALA A 565 19.94 7.40 9.73
N ALA A 566 20.45 6.94 8.58
CA ALA A 566 20.28 5.56 8.15
C ALA A 566 21.00 4.57 9.09
N ALA A 567 22.19 4.92 9.57
CA ALA A 567 22.95 4.11 10.52
C ALA A 567 22.34 4.08 11.94
N ALA A 568 21.72 5.17 12.37
CA ALA A 568 21.10 5.29 13.70
C ALA A 568 19.66 4.77 13.77
N GLY A 569 18.96 4.73 12.63
CA GLY A 569 17.54 4.36 12.55
C GLY A 569 17.29 2.84 12.55
N PRO A 570 16.07 2.39 12.88
CA PRO A 570 15.71 1.00 12.72
C PRO A 570 15.71 0.62 11.23
N VAL A 571 16.37 -0.50 10.90
CA VAL A 571 16.28 -1.09 9.56
C VAL A 571 14.86 -1.62 9.37
N LEU A 572 14.12 -1.00 8.45
CA LEU A 572 12.78 -1.46 8.07
C LEU A 572 12.91 -2.36 6.84
N ALA A 573 12.38 -3.57 6.93
CA ALA A 573 12.31 -4.50 5.82
C ALA A 573 11.58 -3.87 4.62
N LEU A 574 12.07 -4.14 3.40
CA LEU A 574 11.40 -3.73 2.18
C LEU A 574 10.10 -4.51 1.98
N GLU A 575 9.10 -3.90 1.31
CA GLU A 575 7.86 -4.61 0.93
C GLU A 575 8.15 -5.89 0.12
N ALA A 576 9.26 -5.91 -0.62
CA ALA A 576 9.71 -7.04 -1.44
C ALA A 576 10.14 -8.26 -0.60
N GLU A 577 10.56 -8.02 0.64
CA GLU A 577 11.05 -9.06 1.54
C GLU A 577 9.90 -9.93 2.10
N GLY A 578 8.64 -9.56 1.85
CA GLY A 578 7.46 -10.35 2.22
C GLY A 578 7.15 -10.35 3.72
N THR A 579 7.97 -9.65 4.50
CA THR A 579 7.74 -9.37 5.91
C THR A 579 6.61 -8.36 6.02
N LEU A 580 5.45 -8.82 6.51
CA LEU A 580 4.52 -7.90 7.16
C LEU A 580 5.33 -7.22 8.25
N VAL A 581 5.27 -5.88 8.34
CA VAL A 581 5.82 -5.17 9.50
C VAL A 581 5.08 -5.71 10.72
N GLU A 582 5.64 -6.75 11.35
CA GLU A 582 5.14 -7.27 12.59
C GLU A 582 5.32 -6.16 13.60
N GLU A 583 4.22 -5.78 14.24
CA GLU A 583 4.31 -4.84 15.33
C GLU A 583 5.23 -5.46 16.39
N PRO A 584 6.12 -4.70 17.04
CA PRO A 584 6.37 -5.02 18.44
C PRO A 584 4.98 -5.02 19.08
N THR A 585 4.52 -6.20 19.52
CA THR A 585 3.21 -6.44 20.15
C THR A 585 2.73 -5.18 20.83
N ARG A 586 1.71 -4.53 20.24
CA ARG A 586 1.19 -3.24 20.71
C ARG A 586 1.00 -3.33 22.22
N ALA A 587 1.79 -2.57 22.98
CA ALA A 587 1.47 -2.32 24.37
C ALA A 587 0.05 -1.73 24.40
N ARG A 588 -0.83 -2.38 25.16
CA ARG A 588 -2.24 -2.06 25.31
C ARG A 588 -2.44 -0.56 25.54
N ALA A 589 -3.47 0.00 24.89
CA ALA A 589 -3.79 1.42 24.80
C ALA A 589 -3.55 2.20 26.11
N ILE A 590 -2.87 3.34 25.98
CA ILE A 590 -2.73 4.35 27.02
C ILE A 590 -3.77 5.44 26.74
N VAL A 591 -4.76 5.55 27.61
CA VAL A 591 -5.70 6.69 27.65
C VAL A 591 -4.96 7.87 28.29
N SER A 592 -4.60 8.90 27.51
CA SER A 592 -4.05 10.15 28.04
C SER A 592 -4.66 11.39 27.37
N LYS A 593 -5.44 12.17 28.15
CA LYS A 593 -5.59 13.65 28.16
C LYS A 593 -6.65 14.03 29.25
N PRO A 594 -6.83 15.33 29.57
CA PRO A 594 -6.57 15.98 30.89
C PRO A 594 -7.39 15.44 32.09
N PRO A 595 -6.99 15.75 33.35
CA PRO A 595 -7.79 15.42 34.52
C PRO A 595 -9.16 16.09 34.35
N ASN A 596 -10.22 15.29 34.43
CA ASN A 596 -11.64 15.65 34.36
C ASN A 596 -12.41 15.29 33.08
N VAL A 597 -11.81 14.58 32.11
CA VAL A 597 -12.55 14.01 30.97
C VAL A 597 -12.23 12.53 30.85
N ILE A 598 -13.27 11.69 30.87
CA ILE A 598 -13.15 10.28 30.49
C ILE A 598 -13.54 10.17 29.02
N ASP A 599 -12.56 10.02 28.14
CA ASP A 599 -12.78 9.74 26.72
C ASP A 599 -12.58 8.24 26.47
N VAL A 600 -13.67 7.55 26.15
CA VAL A 600 -13.70 6.11 25.85
C VAL A 600 -13.88 5.83 24.35
N SER A 601 -13.76 6.85 23.50
CA SER A 601 -13.85 6.69 22.04
C SER A 601 -12.70 5.86 21.44
N ASP A 602 -11.58 5.75 22.19
CA ASP A 602 -10.43 4.91 21.87
C ASP A 602 -10.58 3.43 22.28
N LEU A 603 -11.65 3.07 23.02
CA LEU A 603 -11.92 1.68 23.34
C LEU A 603 -12.35 0.92 22.08
N ASP A 604 -11.82 -0.28 21.89
CA ASP A 604 -12.21 -1.18 20.81
C ASP A 604 -13.76 -1.32 20.80
N PRO A 605 -14.45 -0.99 19.70
CA PRO A 605 -15.89 -1.13 19.60
C PRO A 605 -16.40 -2.56 19.84
N ALA A 606 -15.53 -3.57 19.66
CA ALA A 606 -15.84 -4.97 19.93
C ALA A 606 -15.60 -5.39 21.39
N LEU A 607 -15.00 -4.55 22.24
CA LEU A 607 -14.75 -4.86 23.65
C LEU A 607 -16.06 -4.77 24.45
N PRO A 608 -16.52 -5.86 25.10
CA PRO A 608 -17.74 -5.85 25.89
C PRO A 608 -17.72 -4.78 27.00
N ARG A 609 -18.77 -3.97 27.10
CA ARG A 609 -18.95 -2.98 28.17
C ARG A 609 -19.86 -3.55 29.25
N LYS A 610 -19.39 -3.56 30.49
CA LYS A 610 -20.09 -4.12 31.65
C LYS A 610 -20.33 -3.02 32.67
N GLU A 611 -21.59 -2.79 33.03
CA GLU A 611 -21.94 -1.92 34.15
C GLU A 611 -21.68 -2.65 35.48
N VAL A 612 -21.00 -1.97 36.40
CA VAL A 612 -20.71 -2.45 37.75
C VAL A 612 -21.92 -2.16 38.62
N LEU A 613 -22.88 -3.09 38.63
CA LEU A 613 -24.15 -2.93 39.34
C LEU A 613 -24.06 -3.21 40.84
N SER A 614 -22.96 -3.81 41.31
CA SER A 614 -22.75 -4.12 42.73
C SER A 614 -21.36 -3.71 43.21
N TYR A 615 -21.32 -3.03 44.35
CA TYR A 615 -20.10 -2.59 45.01
C TYR A 615 -20.30 -2.65 46.52
N LYS A 616 -19.21 -2.85 47.27
CA LYS A 616 -19.23 -2.71 48.73
C LYS A 616 -18.90 -1.27 49.10
N PHE A 617 -19.65 -0.73 50.06
CA PHE A 617 -19.49 0.62 50.56
C PHE A 617 -19.06 0.57 52.04
N ILE A 618 -18.05 1.34 52.40
CA ILE A 618 -17.58 1.52 53.78
C ILE A 618 -17.46 3.03 54.01
N ASP A 619 -18.15 3.54 55.02
CA ASP A 619 -18.06 4.93 55.47
C ASP A 619 -17.37 4.96 56.84
N ASP A 620 -16.30 5.74 56.95
CA ASP A 620 -15.45 5.89 58.13
C ASP A 620 -15.14 7.38 58.33
N ASP A 621 -15.98 8.04 59.14
CA ASP A 621 -15.97 9.48 59.45
C ASP A 621 -15.93 10.41 58.23
N PHE A 622 -14.76 10.76 57.71
CA PHE A 622 -14.60 11.63 56.53
C PHE A 622 -14.23 10.85 55.27
N ASP A 623 -13.94 9.56 55.38
CA ASP A 623 -13.41 8.72 54.31
C ASP A 623 -14.45 7.67 53.91
N ILE A 624 -14.65 7.53 52.60
CA ILE A 624 -15.50 6.49 52.03
C ILE A 624 -14.64 5.59 51.15
N SER A 625 -14.87 4.28 51.23
CA SER A 625 -14.32 3.29 50.31
C SER A 625 -15.45 2.59 49.53
N VAL A 626 -15.48 2.82 48.22
CA VAL A 626 -16.31 2.05 47.27
C VAL A 626 -15.45 0.95 46.66
N ILE A 627 -15.86 -0.31 46.82
CA ILE A 627 -15.08 -1.47 46.40
C ILE A 627 -15.84 -2.20 45.30
N CYS A 628 -15.34 -2.10 44.08
CA CYS A 628 -15.87 -2.77 42.90
C CYS A 628 -15.19 -4.14 42.73
N GLN A 629 -15.96 -5.21 42.72
CA GLN A 629 -15.48 -6.55 42.37
C GLN A 629 -15.64 -6.78 40.87
N LEU A 630 -14.56 -7.12 40.19
CA LEU A 630 -14.54 -7.41 38.76
C LEU A 630 -14.35 -8.92 38.53
N ASP A 631 -14.78 -9.43 37.37
CA ASP A 631 -14.57 -10.82 36.94
C ASP A 631 -13.16 -11.05 36.36
N GLU A 632 -12.42 -10.00 36.03
CA GLU A 632 -11.01 -10.07 35.63
C GLU A 632 -10.09 -9.10 36.39
N ALA A 633 -8.78 -9.35 36.34
CA ALA A 633 -7.79 -8.47 36.93
C ALA A 633 -7.49 -7.30 35.99
N VAL A 634 -7.66 -6.08 36.47
CA VAL A 634 -7.38 -4.85 35.70
C VAL A 634 -6.09 -4.19 36.21
N PRO A 635 -5.14 -3.83 35.34
CA PRO A 635 -3.94 -3.09 35.76
C PRO A 635 -4.27 -1.68 36.28
N LEU A 636 -3.48 -1.17 37.24
CA LEU A 636 -3.67 0.18 37.81
C LEU A 636 -3.71 1.26 36.70
N GLY A 637 -2.84 1.16 35.70
CA GLY A 637 -2.77 2.10 34.57
C GLY A 637 -3.97 2.06 33.63
N GLN A 638 -4.88 1.08 33.79
CA GLN A 638 -6.09 0.88 32.99
C GLN A 638 -7.38 1.26 33.74
N VAL A 639 -7.25 1.91 34.90
CA VAL A 639 -8.39 2.48 35.63
C VAL A 639 -8.37 4.01 35.53
N ARG A 640 -9.53 4.61 35.28
CA ARG A 640 -9.75 6.05 35.25
C ARG A 640 -10.97 6.38 36.10
N THR A 641 -10.90 7.49 36.79
CA THR A 641 -11.95 7.96 37.70
C THR A 641 -12.18 9.44 37.50
N LEU A 642 -13.43 9.87 37.57
CA LEU A 642 -13.85 11.26 37.61
C LEU A 642 -14.57 11.51 38.93
N PHE A 643 -13.98 12.32 39.80
CA PHE A 643 -14.59 12.73 41.06
C PHE A 643 -15.21 14.11 40.89
N GLY A 644 -16.53 14.19 40.91
CA GLY A 644 -17.27 15.42 41.03
C GLY A 644 -17.48 15.84 42.49
N PRO A 645 -17.96 17.06 42.74
CA PRO A 645 -18.34 17.48 44.08
C PRO A 645 -19.50 16.64 44.64
N ASP A 646 -20.33 16.04 43.81
CA ASP A 646 -21.53 15.27 44.20
C ASP A 646 -21.78 14.06 43.28
N PHE A 647 -20.81 13.67 42.45
CA PHE A 647 -20.90 12.51 41.56
C PHE A 647 -19.56 11.79 41.44
N LEU A 648 -19.58 10.56 40.94
CA LEU A 648 -18.39 9.75 40.67
C LEU A 648 -18.60 8.90 39.43
N GLU A 649 -17.61 8.86 38.54
CA GLU A 649 -17.53 7.92 37.43
C GLU A 649 -16.21 7.15 37.47
N MET A 650 -16.23 5.85 37.13
CA MET A 650 -15.05 5.01 36.99
C MET A 650 -15.16 4.16 35.73
N TRP A 651 -14.06 4.11 34.98
CA TRP A 651 -13.81 3.11 33.95
C TRP A 651 -12.61 2.26 34.31
N ALA A 652 -12.73 0.94 34.22
CA ALA A 652 -11.64 -0.02 34.40
C ALA A 652 -11.58 -0.94 33.16
N VAL A 653 -10.45 -0.97 32.45
CA VAL A 653 -10.34 -1.66 31.16
C VAL A 653 -9.48 -2.92 31.31
N GLY A 654 -10.11 -4.08 31.24
CA GLY A 654 -9.45 -5.37 31.30
C GLY A 654 -9.09 -5.92 29.92
N GLY A 655 -8.67 -7.18 29.89
CA GLY A 655 -8.35 -7.87 28.63
C GLY A 655 -9.57 -8.40 27.90
N GLY A 656 -10.67 -8.65 28.62
CA GLY A 656 -11.90 -9.22 28.09
C GLY A 656 -13.13 -8.31 28.16
N ALA A 657 -13.12 -7.26 28.98
CA ALA A 657 -14.20 -6.28 29.06
C ALA A 657 -13.73 -4.91 29.58
N ALA A 658 -14.56 -3.89 29.34
CA ALA A 658 -14.47 -2.58 29.99
C ALA A 658 -15.59 -2.45 31.03
N TYR A 659 -15.22 -2.14 32.27
CA TYR A 659 -16.12 -2.00 33.41
C TYR A 659 -16.41 -0.54 33.66
N HIS A 660 -17.68 -0.20 33.81
CA HIS A 660 -18.14 1.14 34.06
C HIS A 660 -18.91 1.20 35.37
N LEU A 661 -18.63 2.20 36.21
CA LEU A 661 -19.45 2.56 37.36
C LEU A 661 -19.75 4.06 37.25
N HIS A 662 -21.02 4.42 37.25
CA HIS A 662 -21.44 5.81 37.32
C HIS A 662 -22.42 6.02 38.46
N LEU A 663 -22.05 6.90 39.39
CA LEU A 663 -22.85 7.37 40.50
C LEU A 663 -23.17 8.85 40.26
N PRO A 664 -24.30 9.17 39.61
CA PRO A 664 -24.61 10.53 39.17
C PRO A 664 -24.97 11.48 40.32
N SER A 665 -25.26 10.95 41.51
CA SER A 665 -25.62 11.74 42.69
C SER A 665 -25.20 11.02 43.97
N LEU A 666 -24.44 11.72 44.81
CA LEU A 666 -23.96 11.25 46.10
C LEU A 666 -24.75 11.93 47.24
N TYR A 667 -24.81 11.28 48.41
CA TYR A 667 -25.59 11.75 49.56
C TYR A 667 -25.12 13.11 50.12
N GLY A 668 -23.84 13.41 49.94
CA GLY A 668 -23.25 14.68 50.33
C GLY A 668 -22.11 15.06 49.38
N ARG A 669 -21.42 16.15 49.72
CA ARG A 669 -20.33 16.66 48.89
C ARG A 669 -19.00 15.98 49.19
N LEU A 670 -18.25 15.72 48.13
CA LEU A 670 -16.86 15.25 48.17
C LEU A 670 -15.90 16.43 48.04
N GLN A 671 -14.65 16.20 48.46
CA GLN A 671 -13.47 17.00 48.13
C GLN A 671 -12.73 16.32 46.97
N PRO A 672 -13.01 16.62 45.68
CA PRO A 672 -12.49 15.85 44.55
C PRO A 672 -10.97 15.73 44.52
N LYS A 673 -10.26 16.80 44.91
CA LYS A 673 -8.80 16.86 44.97
C LYS A 673 -8.17 15.90 45.98
N LYS A 674 -8.95 15.40 46.93
CA LYS A 674 -8.52 14.44 47.96
C LYS A 674 -9.05 13.03 47.73
N CYS A 675 -9.84 12.84 46.67
CA CYS A 675 -10.30 11.52 46.26
C CYS A 675 -9.23 10.82 45.41
N GLY A 676 -9.27 9.49 45.36
CA GLY A 676 -8.35 8.70 44.57
C GLY A 676 -8.82 7.28 44.39
N PHE A 677 -7.97 6.41 43.86
CA PHE A 677 -8.29 5.00 43.72
C PHE A 677 -7.07 4.11 43.92
N LYS A 678 -7.32 2.84 44.23
CA LYS A 678 -6.30 1.78 44.33
C LYS A 678 -6.83 0.52 43.66
N VAL A 679 -5.93 -0.29 43.12
CA VAL A 679 -6.31 -1.53 42.42
C VAL A 679 -5.59 -2.71 43.03
N ASN A 680 -6.36 -3.74 43.41
CA ASN A 680 -5.84 -5.02 43.84
C ASN A 680 -6.06 -6.04 42.72
N GLN A 681 -5.04 -6.24 41.89
CA GLN A 681 -5.10 -7.12 40.73
C GLN A 681 -5.35 -8.59 41.13
N LYS A 682 -4.72 -9.05 42.22
CA LYS A 682 -4.87 -10.43 42.71
C LYS A 682 -6.29 -10.72 43.18
N ALA A 683 -6.93 -9.76 43.84
CA ALA A 683 -8.31 -9.87 44.29
C ALA A 683 -9.34 -9.43 43.24
N LYS A 684 -8.90 -8.93 42.07
CA LYS A 684 -9.74 -8.35 41.02
C LYS A 684 -10.65 -7.23 41.54
N LYS A 685 -10.12 -6.38 42.42
CA LYS A 685 -10.86 -5.30 43.08
C LYS A 685 -10.32 -3.93 42.72
N VAL A 686 -11.23 -2.99 42.48
CA VAL A 686 -10.93 -1.56 42.39
C VAL A 686 -11.54 -0.87 43.61
N TYR A 687 -10.72 -0.08 44.30
CA TYR A 687 -11.10 0.70 45.47
C TYR A 687 -11.14 2.17 45.07
N LEU A 688 -12.30 2.81 45.17
CA LEU A 688 -12.46 4.25 45.02
C LEU A 688 -12.49 4.85 46.43
N LEU A 689 -11.54 5.73 46.71
CA LEU A 689 -11.30 6.35 48.00
C LEU A 689 -11.85 7.78 47.92
N LEU A 690 -12.96 8.06 48.58
CA LEU A 690 -13.63 9.35 48.53
C LEU A 690 -13.44 10.09 49.85
N LYS A 691 -13.28 11.42 49.78
CA LYS A 691 -13.17 12.28 50.95
C LYS A 691 -14.39 13.18 51.04
N LYS A 692 -15.17 13.07 52.11
CA LYS A 692 -16.36 13.91 52.36
C LYS A 692 -15.97 15.32 52.80
N GLU A 693 -16.85 16.29 52.56
CA GLU A 693 -16.75 17.64 53.12
C GLU A 693 -17.20 17.74 54.59
N SER A 694 -18.07 16.82 55.04
CA SER A 694 -18.56 16.73 56.42
C SER A 694 -18.46 15.30 56.97
N ASP A 695 -18.58 15.15 58.29
CA ASP A 695 -18.60 13.87 59.01
C ASP A 695 -19.98 13.21 59.02
N ALA A 696 -20.96 13.74 58.27
CA ALA A 696 -22.30 13.18 58.20
C ALA A 696 -22.25 11.74 57.66
N GLU A 697 -22.93 10.83 58.34
CA GLU A 697 -23.00 9.41 57.99
C GLU A 697 -23.80 9.19 56.69
N TRP A 698 -23.19 8.59 55.67
CA TRP A 698 -23.85 8.26 54.39
C TRP A 698 -24.45 6.88 54.50
N ARG A 699 -25.65 6.80 55.07
CA ARG A 699 -26.28 5.51 55.40
C ARG A 699 -26.59 4.64 54.17
N PHE A 700 -26.73 5.21 52.98
CA PHE A 700 -26.94 4.49 51.72
C PHE A 700 -26.46 5.29 50.50
N LEU A 701 -25.63 4.71 49.64
CA LEU A 701 -25.68 5.01 48.21
C LEU A 701 -26.68 4.02 47.60
N LYS A 702 -27.93 4.43 47.41
CA LYS A 702 -28.84 3.63 46.59
C LYS A 702 -28.38 3.77 45.14
N GLY A 703 -28.01 2.64 44.54
CA GLY A 703 -27.63 2.55 43.13
C GLY A 703 -28.75 2.92 42.17
#